data_AF-A0A258Q894-F1
#
_entry.id   AF-A0A258Q894-F1
#
_cell.length_a   1.000
_cell.length_b   1.000
_cell.length_c   1.000
_cell.angle_alpha   90.00
_cell.angle_beta   90.00
_cell.angle_gamma   90.00
#
_symmetry.space_group_name_H-M   'P 1'
#
loop_
_entity.id
_entity.type
_entity.pdbx_description
1 polymer ?
#
loop_
_entity_poly.entity_id
_entity_poly.type
_entity_poly.pdbx_seq_one_letter_code
_entity_poly.pdbx_strand_id
1 'polypeptide(L)'
;MSSHVIPFEQLRNSDVPSVGGKNASLGEMISQLSAKGVRVPTGFATTADAYREFLSQNGLDKKINDLLDKLNADDTQALAICGAQIRGWIMEADFPPALNSAISEHYTKLIERSAQGTTFAVRSSATAEDLPDASFAGQQESFLNIHGLDNICHAIKEVFASLYNDRAISYRVHKGFVHADVALSAGVQQMVRSDIGCAGVMFTIDTESGFKDVAFITSSYGLGETVVQGAVNPDEFYVHKPLLAQGKPAIVRRTMGSKLIKMIFSDATQAGKSTSTVDVDPVDAERYSLTDADILELAGYAMTIESHYGCPMDIEWGKNGLDNKLYILQARPETVKSQEANNNVTETYKLQKHSAIPIVAGRAVTQKVGVGPVRIVLDPAQMHEVQPGDVLVADMTDPNWEPVMKRASALVTNRGGRTCHAAIIARELGIPAIVGSVNATDLLREGEIVTVSCAEGETGFVYHGAFDFEVSTQTNSALSKPPCKIMMNVGNPDMAFSFAQIPNDGVGLARLEFVINNMVGIHPKAILNFDAMPKSIQATIKSRARGYASPKQFYIDKVAEGVATIGAAFYPKPVIVRTSDFKSNEYKKLVGGDIYEPDEENPMIGFRGAARYMAEDFKECFAMECQAMKRVRDEMGLTNIELMIPFVRTLDEAKAVTEIMEANGLKRGVNGLRLIMMCEIPSNALLAEQFLEYFDGFSIGSNDLTQLTLGMDRDSGILADGFDERNDAVKVLLKMAISTCNRLGKYVGICGQGPSDHPDFAEWLVAEGIQSISLNPDTVVSTWQRLTKK
;
A
#
# COMPACT_ATOMS: atom_id res chain seq x y z
N MET A 1 -6.86 -33.76 33.93
CA MET A 1 -7.32 -32.41 34.33
C MET A 1 -6.73 -31.45 33.33
N SER A 2 -7.56 -30.64 32.69
CA SER A 2 -7.10 -29.57 31.79
C SER A 2 -6.30 -28.56 32.61
N SER A 3 -5.17 -28.06 32.10
CA SER A 3 -4.39 -27.03 32.80
C SER A 3 -5.12 -25.69 32.70
N HIS A 4 -5.30 -24.96 33.80
CA HIS A 4 -5.93 -23.63 33.80
C HIS A 4 -5.10 -22.57 33.09
N VAL A 5 -3.78 -22.73 33.11
CA VAL A 5 -2.80 -21.82 32.53
C VAL A 5 -1.73 -22.62 31.79
N ILE A 6 -1.30 -22.15 30.63
CA ILE A 6 -0.30 -22.82 29.79
C ILE A 6 0.77 -21.79 29.35
N PRO A 7 2.08 -22.06 29.54
CA PRO A 7 3.16 -21.23 28.98
C PRO A 7 3.12 -21.22 27.45
N PHE A 8 3.44 -20.09 26.82
CA PHE A 8 3.37 -20.00 25.36
C PHE A 8 4.28 -21.01 24.63
N GLU A 9 5.43 -21.38 25.19
CA GLU A 9 6.35 -22.36 24.59
C GLU A 9 5.71 -23.75 24.38
N GLN A 10 4.67 -24.06 25.15
CA GLN A 10 3.95 -25.34 25.10
C GLN A 10 2.74 -25.32 24.16
N LEU A 11 2.35 -24.14 23.66
CA LEU A 11 1.21 -23.99 22.77
C LEU A 11 1.61 -24.22 21.30
N ARG A 12 0.65 -24.67 20.50
CA ARG A 12 0.73 -24.87 19.06
C ARG A 12 -0.53 -24.34 18.38
N ASN A 13 -0.48 -24.22 17.05
CA ASN A 13 -1.68 -23.88 16.25
C ASN A 13 -2.84 -24.89 16.43
N SER A 14 -2.57 -26.13 16.88
CA SER A 14 -3.63 -27.10 17.20
C SER A 14 -4.45 -26.74 18.46
N ASP A 15 -3.95 -25.82 19.30
CA ASP A 15 -4.54 -25.50 20.60
C ASP A 15 -5.57 -24.36 20.53
N VAL A 16 -5.95 -23.91 19.33
CA VAL A 16 -6.96 -22.86 19.09
C VAL A 16 -8.26 -23.08 19.91
N PRO A 17 -8.84 -24.29 20.02
CA PRO A 17 -10.04 -24.49 20.85
C PRO A 17 -9.82 -24.27 22.35
N SER A 18 -8.57 -24.36 22.82
CA SER A 18 -8.20 -24.24 24.23
C SER A 18 -7.79 -22.81 24.59
N VAL A 19 -7.09 -22.09 23.72
CA VAL A 19 -6.50 -20.77 24.05
C VAL A 19 -6.86 -19.66 23.07
N GLY A 20 -7.74 -19.91 22.09
CA GLY A 20 -8.00 -18.99 21.00
C GLY A 20 -6.84 -18.89 20.01
N GLY A 21 -7.08 -18.33 18.84
CA GLY A 21 -6.09 -18.41 17.75
C GLY A 21 -4.91 -17.46 17.89
N LYS A 22 -5.05 -16.30 18.54
CA LYS A 22 -3.91 -15.40 18.85
C LYS A 22 -2.87 -16.08 19.75
N ASN A 23 -3.30 -16.66 20.88
CA ASN A 23 -2.37 -17.33 21.80
C ASN A 23 -1.80 -18.61 21.20
N ALA A 24 -2.58 -19.36 20.42
CA ALA A 24 -2.10 -20.53 19.68
C ALA A 24 -1.01 -20.14 18.66
N SER A 25 -1.23 -19.07 17.89
CA SER A 25 -0.27 -18.55 16.93
C SER A 25 1.01 -18.01 17.59
N LEU A 26 0.89 -17.32 18.74
CA LEU A 26 2.04 -16.90 19.54
C LEU A 26 2.91 -18.10 19.95
N GLY A 27 2.28 -19.15 20.47
CA GLY A 27 3.00 -20.37 20.84
C GLY A 27 3.63 -21.11 19.67
N GLU A 28 2.92 -21.15 18.54
CA GLU A 28 3.45 -21.69 17.29
C GLU A 28 4.73 -20.95 16.87
N MET A 29 4.70 -19.62 16.85
CA MET A 29 5.87 -18.82 16.47
C MET A 29 7.03 -18.99 17.46
N ILE A 30 6.76 -18.95 18.77
CA ILE A 30 7.80 -19.14 19.80
C ILE A 30 8.45 -20.52 19.65
N SER A 31 7.66 -21.56 19.44
CA SER A 31 8.16 -22.94 19.40
C SER A 31 8.83 -23.32 18.09
N GLN A 32 8.36 -22.80 16.94
CA GLN A 32 8.83 -23.21 15.61
C GLN A 32 9.76 -22.20 14.95
N LEU A 33 9.64 -20.90 15.25
CA LEU A 33 10.32 -19.84 14.49
C LEU A 33 11.46 -19.16 15.26
N SER A 34 11.55 -19.33 16.59
CA SER A 34 12.68 -18.82 17.38
C SER A 34 14.03 -19.32 16.87
N ALA A 35 14.11 -20.60 16.46
CA ALA A 35 15.32 -21.19 15.88
C ALA A 35 15.66 -20.61 14.48
N LYS A 36 14.67 -20.03 13.79
CA LYS A 36 14.84 -19.31 12.52
C LYS A 36 15.07 -17.81 12.70
N GLY A 37 15.25 -17.35 13.95
CA GLY A 37 15.62 -15.98 14.27
C GLY A 37 14.44 -15.02 14.53
N VAL A 38 13.19 -15.47 14.40
CA VAL A 38 12.01 -14.66 14.74
C VAL A 38 11.93 -14.50 16.25
N ARG A 39 11.90 -13.26 16.74
CA ARG A 39 11.83 -12.97 18.18
C ARG A 39 10.39 -12.69 18.57
N VAL A 40 9.84 -13.47 19.50
CA VAL A 40 8.51 -13.26 20.07
C VAL A 40 8.63 -13.16 21.58
N PRO A 41 8.04 -12.15 22.24
CA PRO A 41 8.04 -12.05 23.70
C PRO A 41 7.28 -13.23 24.32
N THR A 42 7.85 -13.82 25.39
CA THR A 42 7.24 -14.94 26.11
C THR A 42 6.13 -14.49 27.07
N GLY A 43 5.40 -15.46 27.62
CA GLY A 43 4.22 -15.26 28.44
C GLY A 43 3.48 -16.56 28.72
N PHE A 44 2.21 -16.43 29.13
CA PHE A 44 1.31 -17.56 29.35
C PHE A 44 -0.13 -17.21 28.97
N ALA A 45 -0.95 -18.22 28.68
CA ALA A 45 -2.37 -18.08 28.37
C ALA A 45 -3.22 -18.76 29.45
N THR A 46 -4.35 -18.17 29.82
CA THR A 46 -5.45 -18.91 30.47
C THR A 46 -6.17 -19.79 29.45
N THR A 47 -6.86 -20.84 29.87
CA THR A 47 -7.60 -21.71 28.95
C THR A 47 -9.10 -21.38 28.89
N ALA A 48 -9.74 -21.77 27.80
CA ALA A 48 -11.20 -21.71 27.61
C ALA A 48 -11.93 -22.49 28.71
N ASP A 49 -11.35 -23.60 29.18
CA ASP A 49 -11.89 -24.37 30.31
C ASP A 49 -11.82 -23.57 31.62
N ALA A 50 -10.73 -22.83 31.86
CA ALA A 50 -10.62 -21.95 33.01
C ALA A 50 -11.65 -20.82 32.97
N TYR A 51 -11.92 -20.25 31.79
CA TYR A 51 -12.98 -19.25 31.59
C TYR A 51 -14.38 -19.83 31.88
N ARG A 52 -14.67 -21.02 31.36
CA ARG A 52 -15.94 -21.72 31.62
C ARG A 52 -16.13 -22.05 33.09
N GLU A 53 -15.08 -22.51 33.77
CA GLU A 53 -15.11 -22.79 35.20
C GLU A 53 -15.41 -21.51 36.00
N PHE A 54 -14.72 -20.41 35.68
CA PHE A 54 -14.96 -19.10 36.28
C PHE A 54 -16.42 -18.64 36.12
N LEU A 55 -17.00 -18.76 34.92
CA LEU A 55 -18.41 -18.40 34.70
C LEU A 55 -19.40 -19.37 35.37
N SER A 56 -19.07 -20.65 35.50
CA SER A 56 -19.96 -21.61 36.16
C SER A 56 -20.07 -21.39 37.68
N GLN A 57 -19.09 -20.68 38.26
CA GLN A 57 -19.04 -20.42 39.69
C GLN A 57 -20.26 -19.58 40.10
N ASN A 58 -20.94 -20.03 41.17
CA ASN A 58 -22.16 -19.41 41.69
C ASN A 58 -23.30 -19.25 40.65
N GLY A 59 -23.26 -19.99 39.53
CA GLY A 59 -24.28 -19.95 38.47
C GLY A 59 -24.30 -18.65 37.66
N LEU A 60 -23.16 -17.96 37.57
CA LEU A 60 -23.04 -16.70 36.82
C LEU A 60 -23.36 -16.89 35.33
N ASP A 61 -22.92 -17.98 34.73
CA ASP A 61 -23.25 -18.42 33.37
C ASP A 61 -24.76 -18.41 33.09
N LYS A 62 -25.57 -19.02 33.97
CA LYS A 62 -27.03 -19.07 33.84
C LYS A 62 -27.64 -17.67 33.94
N LYS A 63 -27.15 -16.87 34.89
CA LYS A 63 -27.62 -15.49 35.10
C LYS A 63 -27.35 -14.61 33.88
N ILE A 64 -26.22 -14.80 33.21
CA ILE A 64 -25.85 -14.11 31.97
C ILE A 64 -26.78 -14.54 30.83
N ASN A 65 -26.94 -15.85 30.62
CA ASN A 65 -27.78 -16.38 29.55
C ASN A 65 -29.26 -15.95 29.70
N ASP A 66 -29.81 -16.00 30.91
CA ASP A 66 -31.19 -15.57 31.20
C ASP A 66 -31.45 -14.08 30.88
N LEU A 67 -30.40 -13.25 30.91
CA LEU A 67 -30.48 -11.84 30.55
C LEU A 67 -30.36 -11.65 29.03
N LEU A 68 -29.42 -12.36 28.39
CA LEU A 68 -29.20 -12.30 26.94
C LEU A 68 -30.38 -12.86 26.15
N ASP A 69 -31.03 -13.93 26.63
CA ASP A 69 -32.20 -14.54 25.95
C ASP A 69 -33.41 -13.58 25.86
N LYS A 70 -33.45 -12.56 26.73
CA LYS A 70 -34.53 -11.54 26.75
C LYS A 70 -34.13 -10.27 26.02
N LEU A 71 -32.89 -10.15 25.58
CA LEU A 71 -32.36 -8.95 24.96
C LEU A 71 -32.76 -8.88 23.48
N ASN A 72 -33.32 -7.74 23.08
CA ASN A 72 -33.37 -7.37 21.68
C ASN A 72 -32.06 -6.64 21.32
N ALA A 73 -31.20 -7.28 20.51
CA ALA A 73 -29.88 -6.72 20.15
C ALA A 73 -29.96 -5.50 19.22
N ASP A 74 -31.10 -5.28 18.56
CA ASP A 74 -31.33 -4.10 17.71
C ASP A 74 -31.70 -2.84 18.53
N ASP A 75 -32.03 -3.01 19.82
CA ASP A 75 -32.25 -1.90 20.76
C ASP A 75 -30.93 -1.53 21.43
N THR A 76 -30.31 -0.45 20.94
CA THR A 76 -28.99 0.00 21.41
C THR A 76 -28.97 0.41 22.88
N GLN A 77 -30.08 0.92 23.43
CA GLN A 77 -30.15 1.29 24.84
C GLN A 77 -30.27 0.06 25.73
N ALA A 78 -31.13 -0.90 25.35
CA ALA A 78 -31.28 -2.15 26.08
C ALA A 78 -29.97 -2.97 26.05
N LEU A 79 -29.28 -2.98 24.90
CA LEU A 79 -27.98 -3.62 24.72
C LEU A 79 -26.92 -3.03 25.65
N ALA A 80 -26.80 -1.70 25.72
CA ALA A 80 -25.81 -1.04 26.57
C ALA A 80 -26.02 -1.32 28.06
N ILE A 81 -27.28 -1.30 28.52
CA ILE A 81 -27.62 -1.62 29.92
C ILE A 81 -27.30 -3.09 30.21
N CYS A 82 -27.71 -4.00 29.33
CA CYS A 82 -27.47 -5.44 29.47
C CYS A 82 -25.96 -5.76 29.52
N GLY A 83 -25.19 -5.24 28.56
CA GLY A 83 -23.74 -5.41 28.50
C GLY A 83 -23.05 -4.88 29.75
N ALA A 84 -23.36 -3.66 30.19
CA ALA A 84 -22.79 -3.07 31.40
C ALA A 84 -23.09 -3.91 32.65
N GLN A 85 -24.30 -4.45 32.75
CA GLN A 85 -24.71 -5.30 33.87
C GLN A 85 -23.95 -6.63 33.91
N ILE A 86 -23.77 -7.29 32.76
CA ILE A 86 -22.99 -8.54 32.65
C ILE A 86 -21.52 -8.29 33.00
N ARG A 87 -20.91 -7.22 32.45
CA ARG A 87 -19.53 -6.85 32.75
C ARG A 87 -19.34 -6.58 34.25
N GLY A 88 -20.29 -5.88 34.88
CA GLY A 88 -20.30 -5.67 36.33
C GLY A 88 -20.26 -6.98 37.12
N TRP A 89 -21.09 -7.96 36.76
CA TRP A 89 -21.09 -9.26 37.44
C TRP A 89 -19.77 -10.03 37.29
N ILE A 90 -19.14 -9.95 36.11
CA ILE A 90 -17.84 -10.59 35.87
C ILE A 90 -16.74 -9.93 36.71
N MET A 91 -16.75 -8.61 36.82
CA MET A 91 -15.75 -7.89 37.62
C MET A 91 -15.87 -8.16 39.12
N GLU A 92 -17.10 -8.33 39.62
CA GLU A 92 -17.39 -8.67 41.02
C GLU A 92 -17.09 -10.14 41.37
N ALA A 93 -17.09 -11.04 40.40
CA ALA A 93 -16.87 -12.46 40.64
C ALA A 93 -15.41 -12.78 41.00
N ASP A 94 -15.17 -13.62 42.00
CA ASP A 94 -13.84 -14.10 42.37
C ASP A 94 -13.33 -15.18 41.42
N PHE A 95 -12.02 -15.27 41.24
CA PHE A 95 -11.44 -16.40 40.50
C PHE A 95 -11.55 -17.71 41.30
N PRO A 96 -11.79 -18.85 40.63
CA PRO A 96 -11.62 -20.16 41.24
C PRO A 96 -10.24 -20.28 41.88
N PRO A 97 -10.10 -20.85 43.09
CA PRO A 97 -8.82 -20.97 43.78
C PRO A 97 -7.72 -21.63 42.92
N ALA A 98 -8.09 -22.66 42.14
CA ALA A 98 -7.18 -23.34 41.23
C ALA A 98 -6.65 -22.42 40.13
N LEU A 99 -7.52 -21.62 39.50
CA LEU A 99 -7.13 -20.64 38.49
C LEU A 99 -6.22 -19.56 39.09
N ASN A 100 -6.59 -19.01 40.26
CA ASN A 100 -5.80 -17.96 40.91
C ASN A 100 -4.39 -18.45 41.28
N SER A 101 -4.27 -19.66 41.82
CA SER A 101 -2.98 -20.30 42.12
C SER A 101 -2.15 -20.54 40.85
N ALA A 102 -2.78 -21.02 39.77
CA ALA A 102 -2.09 -21.27 38.51
C ALA A 102 -1.54 -19.98 37.88
N ILE A 103 -2.31 -18.88 37.89
CA ILE A 103 -1.86 -17.55 37.42
C ILE A 103 -0.66 -17.08 38.26
N SER A 104 -0.78 -17.17 39.59
CA SER A 104 0.27 -16.74 40.53
C SER A 104 1.59 -17.49 40.32
N GLU A 105 1.52 -18.81 40.14
CA GLU A 105 2.68 -19.65 39.89
C GLU A 105 3.38 -19.29 38.57
N HIS A 106 2.62 -19.14 37.48
CA HIS A 106 3.17 -18.81 36.17
C HIS A 106 3.73 -17.38 36.12
N TYR A 107 3.05 -16.43 36.75
CA TYR A 107 3.57 -15.06 36.91
C TYR A 107 4.89 -15.04 37.68
N THR A 108 4.98 -15.78 38.78
CA THR A 108 6.21 -15.83 39.60
C THR A 108 7.39 -16.41 38.81
N LYS A 109 7.17 -17.52 38.10
CA LYS A 109 8.21 -18.10 37.22
C LYS A 109 8.61 -17.17 36.08
N LEU A 110 7.66 -16.41 35.53
CA LEU A 110 7.91 -15.47 34.45
C LEU A 110 8.74 -14.28 34.94
N ILE A 111 8.39 -13.68 36.09
CA ILE A 111 9.11 -12.52 36.63
C ILE A 111 10.53 -12.88 37.08
N GLU A 112 10.76 -14.09 37.63
CA GLU A 112 12.09 -14.59 38.01
C GLU A 112 13.05 -14.67 36.81
N ARG A 113 12.53 -14.88 35.60
CA ARG A 113 13.30 -14.94 34.34
C ARG A 113 13.34 -13.62 33.59
N SER A 114 12.63 -12.61 34.08
CA SER A 114 12.48 -11.31 33.43
C SER A 114 13.46 -10.30 34.02
N ALA A 115 13.77 -9.24 33.25
CA ALA A 115 14.52 -8.12 33.79
C ALA A 115 13.71 -7.38 34.85
N GLN A 116 14.39 -6.72 35.80
CA GLN A 116 13.74 -5.91 36.82
C GLN A 116 12.93 -4.77 36.15
N GLY A 117 11.68 -4.60 36.58
CA GLY A 117 10.76 -3.60 36.01
C GLY A 117 10.05 -4.04 34.72
N THR A 118 10.07 -5.34 34.38
CA THR A 118 9.28 -5.89 33.27
C THR A 118 7.79 -5.70 33.53
N THR A 119 7.07 -5.23 32.51
CA THR A 119 5.61 -5.10 32.51
C THR A 119 5.00 -6.01 31.46
N PHE A 120 3.67 -6.18 31.51
CA PHE A 120 2.97 -7.19 30.72
C PHE A 120 1.81 -6.57 29.92
N ALA A 121 1.57 -7.11 28.73
CA ALA A 121 0.33 -6.95 28.00
C ALA A 121 -0.62 -8.09 28.39
N VAL A 122 -1.86 -7.76 28.71
CA VAL A 122 -2.94 -8.75 28.90
C VAL A 122 -3.90 -8.61 27.74
N ARG A 123 -3.90 -9.59 26.85
CA ARG A 123 -4.64 -9.57 25.59
C ARG A 123 -5.72 -10.65 25.55
N SER A 124 -6.81 -10.30 24.89
CA SER A 124 -7.90 -11.19 24.55
C SER A 124 -7.56 -12.09 23.36
N SER A 125 -7.91 -13.37 23.45
CA SER A 125 -7.74 -14.40 22.42
C SER A 125 -8.97 -15.30 22.41
N ALA A 126 -9.93 -15.03 21.51
CA ALA A 126 -11.19 -15.76 21.48
C ALA A 126 -11.09 -17.07 20.68
N THR A 127 -11.87 -18.08 21.08
CA THR A 127 -11.94 -19.38 20.39
C THR A 127 -12.60 -19.32 19.00
N ALA A 128 -13.36 -18.25 18.72
CA ALA A 128 -14.04 -18.01 17.44
C ALA A 128 -13.48 -16.82 16.66
N GLU A 129 -12.40 -16.19 17.15
CA GLU A 129 -11.85 -14.94 16.60
C GLU A 129 -11.26 -15.06 15.18
N ASP A 130 -10.80 -16.27 14.82
CA ASP A 130 -10.10 -16.55 13.57
C ASP A 130 -10.91 -17.48 12.63
N LEU A 131 -12.25 -17.48 12.75
CA LEU A 131 -13.11 -18.18 11.79
C LEU A 131 -13.04 -17.46 10.43
N PRO A 132 -12.92 -18.20 9.29
CA PRO A 132 -12.75 -17.61 7.96
C PRO A 132 -13.80 -16.54 7.59
N ASP A 133 -15.02 -16.66 8.12
CA ASP A 133 -16.17 -15.77 7.83
C ASP A 133 -16.46 -14.75 8.95
N ALA A 134 -15.59 -14.63 9.97
CA ALA A 134 -15.78 -13.76 11.12
C ALA A 134 -14.48 -13.08 11.57
N SER A 135 -14.30 -11.82 11.19
CA SER A 135 -13.25 -10.93 11.71
C SER A 135 -13.76 -10.28 13.01
N PHE A 136 -13.24 -10.68 14.17
CA PHE A 136 -13.48 -10.01 15.45
C PHE A 136 -12.47 -8.88 15.71
N ALA A 137 -11.84 -8.36 14.65
CA ALA A 137 -10.75 -7.38 14.75
C ALA A 137 -11.16 -6.17 15.60
N GLY A 138 -10.36 -5.87 16.62
CA GLY A 138 -10.57 -4.72 17.50
C GLY A 138 -11.79 -4.82 18.42
N GLN A 139 -12.52 -5.95 18.48
CA GLN A 139 -13.75 -6.11 19.28
C GLN A 139 -13.52 -6.44 20.77
N GLN A 140 -12.31 -6.83 21.16
CA GLN A 140 -12.00 -7.23 22.54
C GLN A 140 -10.88 -6.35 23.10
N GLU A 141 -10.75 -6.30 24.42
CA GLU A 141 -9.84 -5.36 25.08
C GLU A 141 -8.44 -5.95 25.22
N SER A 142 -7.46 -5.04 25.17
CA SER A 142 -6.05 -5.32 25.45
C SER A 142 -5.53 -4.26 26.39
N PHE A 143 -4.86 -4.70 27.45
CA PHE A 143 -4.32 -3.83 28.48
C PHE A 143 -2.80 -3.87 28.43
N LEU A 144 -2.18 -2.70 28.27
CA LEU A 144 -0.73 -2.56 28.10
C LEU A 144 -0.07 -2.06 29.39
N ASN A 145 1.23 -2.30 29.55
CA ASN A 145 2.02 -1.80 30.67
C ASN A 145 1.47 -2.18 32.07
N ILE A 146 1.01 -3.41 32.24
CA ILE A 146 0.48 -3.90 33.51
C ILE A 146 1.61 -4.42 34.39
N HIS A 147 1.60 -4.01 35.66
CA HIS A 147 2.64 -4.33 36.63
C HIS A 147 2.06 -4.92 37.92
N GLY A 148 2.61 -6.05 38.38
CA GLY A 148 2.19 -6.72 39.61
C GLY A 148 1.06 -7.72 39.40
N LEU A 149 1.05 -8.76 40.25
CA LEU A 149 0.11 -9.88 40.15
C LEU A 149 -1.35 -9.43 40.28
N ASP A 150 -1.67 -8.56 41.24
CA ASP A 150 -3.04 -8.10 41.47
C ASP A 150 -3.61 -7.35 40.25
N ASN A 151 -2.79 -6.51 39.62
CA ASN A 151 -3.19 -5.78 38.42
C ASN A 151 -3.33 -6.71 37.20
N ILE A 152 -2.50 -7.76 37.10
CA ILE A 152 -2.67 -8.81 36.06
C ILE A 152 -3.97 -9.55 36.27
N CYS A 153 -4.27 -9.98 37.50
CA CYS A 153 -5.53 -10.64 37.81
C CYS A 153 -6.74 -9.75 37.47
N HIS A 154 -6.67 -8.46 37.81
CA HIS A 154 -7.70 -7.49 37.44
C HIS A 154 -7.83 -7.34 35.92
N ALA A 155 -6.73 -7.18 35.19
CA ALA A 155 -6.74 -7.07 33.72
C ALA A 155 -7.26 -8.35 33.03
N ILE A 156 -7.00 -9.54 33.59
CA ILE A 156 -7.59 -10.80 33.09
C ILE A 156 -9.12 -10.77 33.24
N LYS A 157 -9.65 -10.26 34.36
CA LYS A 157 -11.11 -10.11 34.53
C LYS A 157 -11.70 -9.11 33.53
N GLU A 158 -11.03 -7.99 33.29
CA GLU A 158 -11.46 -7.02 32.28
C GLU A 158 -11.48 -7.66 30.88
N VAL A 159 -10.45 -8.43 30.53
CA VAL A 159 -10.43 -9.22 29.29
C VAL A 159 -11.64 -10.18 29.25
N PHE A 160 -11.90 -10.93 30.30
CA PHE A 160 -13.06 -11.83 30.41
C PHE A 160 -14.41 -11.09 30.27
N ALA A 161 -14.52 -9.89 30.83
CA ALA A 161 -15.68 -9.03 30.72
C ALA A 161 -15.85 -8.48 29.29
N SER A 162 -14.75 -8.21 28.59
CA SER A 162 -14.77 -7.65 27.23
C SER A 162 -15.45 -8.57 26.20
N LEU A 163 -15.57 -9.88 26.48
CA LEU A 163 -16.38 -10.78 25.66
C LEU A 163 -17.83 -10.31 25.60
N TYR A 164 -18.33 -9.63 26.63
CA TYR A 164 -19.68 -9.07 26.73
C TYR A 164 -19.69 -7.55 26.55
N ASN A 165 -18.72 -6.98 25.84
CA ASN A 165 -18.85 -5.64 25.29
C ASN A 165 -20.05 -5.59 24.34
N ASP A 166 -20.73 -4.45 24.29
CA ASP A 166 -22.01 -4.27 23.59
C ASP A 166 -21.89 -4.71 22.13
N ARG A 167 -20.78 -4.33 21.47
CA ARG A 167 -20.40 -4.75 20.11
C ARG A 167 -20.26 -6.26 19.95
N ALA A 168 -19.62 -6.93 20.91
CA ALA A 168 -19.35 -8.36 20.83
C ALA A 168 -20.63 -9.17 21.03
N ILE A 169 -21.58 -8.67 21.85
CA ILE A 169 -22.92 -9.22 21.98
C ILE A 169 -23.68 -9.08 20.66
N SER A 170 -23.81 -7.85 20.15
CA SER A 170 -24.52 -7.56 18.89
C SER A 170 -23.97 -8.38 17.72
N TYR A 171 -22.64 -8.41 17.55
CA TYR A 171 -21.99 -9.17 16.48
C TYR A 171 -22.35 -10.67 16.51
N ARG A 172 -22.30 -11.29 17.70
CA ARG A 172 -22.66 -12.71 17.85
C ARG A 172 -24.12 -12.96 17.53
N VAL A 173 -25.03 -12.07 17.95
CA VAL A 173 -26.46 -12.20 17.62
C VAL A 173 -26.67 -12.11 16.10
N HIS A 174 -26.07 -11.13 15.42
CA HIS A 174 -26.22 -10.95 13.98
C HIS A 174 -25.63 -12.09 13.14
N LYS A 175 -24.52 -12.69 13.60
CA LYS A 175 -23.93 -13.88 12.96
C LYS A 175 -24.63 -15.19 13.34
N GLY A 176 -25.59 -15.16 14.26
CA GLY A 176 -26.32 -16.34 14.72
C GLY A 176 -25.49 -17.25 15.63
N PHE A 177 -24.45 -16.74 16.28
CA PHE A 177 -23.65 -17.50 17.24
C PHE A 177 -24.37 -17.62 18.59
N VAL A 178 -24.42 -18.83 19.14
CA VAL A 178 -24.87 -19.06 20.51
C VAL A 178 -23.82 -18.48 21.47
N HIS A 179 -24.24 -17.56 22.34
CA HIS A 179 -23.32 -16.87 23.25
C HIS A 179 -22.52 -17.81 24.16
N ALA A 180 -23.14 -18.92 24.60
CA ALA A 180 -22.52 -19.91 25.48
C ALA A 180 -21.39 -20.73 24.82
N ASP A 181 -21.32 -20.77 23.48
CA ASP A 181 -20.35 -21.58 22.75
C ASP A 181 -19.00 -20.86 22.58
N VAL A 182 -18.96 -19.54 22.77
CA VAL A 182 -17.75 -18.73 22.62
C VAL A 182 -17.06 -18.59 23.97
N ALA A 183 -15.84 -19.12 24.06
CA ALA A 183 -14.97 -18.93 25.21
C ALA A 183 -13.79 -17.99 24.88
N LEU A 184 -13.27 -17.34 25.91
CA LEU A 184 -12.15 -16.41 25.80
C LEU A 184 -10.94 -16.89 26.61
N SER A 185 -9.76 -16.74 26.03
CA SER A 185 -8.48 -16.88 26.70
C SER A 185 -7.83 -15.52 26.90
N ALA A 186 -7.15 -15.33 28.03
CA ALA A 186 -6.33 -14.16 28.31
C ALA A 186 -4.86 -14.53 28.17
N GLY A 187 -4.17 -13.91 27.22
CA GLY A 187 -2.72 -14.02 27.04
C GLY A 187 -1.99 -12.94 27.83
N VAL A 188 -1.13 -13.33 28.76
CA VAL A 188 -0.24 -12.45 29.51
C VAL A 188 1.16 -12.51 28.89
N GLN A 189 1.51 -11.50 28.11
CA GLN A 189 2.76 -11.43 27.35
C GLN A 189 3.69 -10.34 27.89
N GLN A 190 5.01 -10.59 27.91
CA GLN A 190 5.99 -9.56 28.24
C GLN A 190 5.92 -8.36 27.29
N MET A 191 5.97 -7.14 27.84
CA MET A 191 5.98 -5.91 27.06
C MET A 191 7.32 -5.69 26.36
N VAL A 192 7.24 -5.36 25.08
CA VAL A 192 8.35 -4.79 24.31
C VAL A 192 8.34 -3.28 24.53
N ARG A 193 9.49 -2.70 24.90
CA ARG A 193 9.64 -1.26 25.18
C ARG A 193 9.65 -0.39 23.92
N SER A 194 8.61 -0.52 23.11
CA SER A 194 8.37 0.30 21.92
C SER A 194 7.84 1.69 22.28
N ASP A 195 7.42 1.93 23.53
CA ASP A 195 7.09 3.25 24.09
C ASP A 195 8.23 4.27 23.90
N ILE A 196 9.46 3.80 23.98
CA ILE A 196 10.70 4.56 23.73
C ILE A 196 11.41 4.12 22.45
N GLY A 197 10.68 3.45 21.55
CA GLY A 197 11.14 2.99 20.25
C GLY A 197 10.08 3.28 19.19
N CYS A 198 9.78 2.27 18.37
CA CYS A 198 8.73 2.32 17.36
C CYS A 198 8.04 0.96 17.24
N ALA A 199 6.86 0.96 16.63
CA ALA A 199 6.07 -0.23 16.39
C ALA A 199 5.17 -0.02 15.17
N GLY A 200 4.57 -1.10 14.69
CA GLY A 200 3.63 -1.03 13.59
C GLY A 200 3.11 -2.39 13.16
N VAL A 201 2.58 -2.41 11.95
CA VAL A 201 1.95 -3.58 11.34
C VAL A 201 2.62 -3.86 10.00
N MET A 202 2.79 -5.12 9.64
CA MET A 202 3.27 -5.53 8.34
C MET A 202 2.40 -6.63 7.73
N PHE A 203 2.20 -6.54 6.42
CA PHE A 203 1.48 -7.50 5.61
C PHE A 203 2.45 -8.17 4.66
N THR A 204 2.30 -9.47 4.45
CA THR A 204 3.15 -10.19 3.52
C THR A 204 2.65 -10.09 2.08
N ILE A 205 1.64 -9.29 1.80
CA ILE A 205 1.18 -8.92 0.45
C ILE A 205 0.91 -7.41 0.42
N ASP A 206 0.80 -6.83 -0.79
CA ASP A 206 0.13 -5.54 -0.93
C ASP A 206 -1.37 -5.72 -0.69
N THR A 207 -1.90 -5.03 0.32
CA THR A 207 -3.30 -5.17 0.77
C THR A 207 -4.30 -4.52 -0.18
N GLU A 208 -3.87 -3.59 -1.05
CA GLU A 208 -4.75 -2.94 -2.01
C GLU A 208 -4.93 -3.76 -3.29
N SER A 209 -3.83 -4.23 -3.88
CA SER A 209 -3.85 -4.99 -5.14
C SER A 209 -3.87 -6.51 -4.96
N GLY A 210 -3.46 -7.02 -3.80
CA GLY A 210 -3.19 -8.46 -3.59
C GLY A 210 -1.85 -8.92 -4.17
N PHE A 211 -0.96 -8.01 -4.61
CA PHE A 211 0.33 -8.38 -5.17
C PHE A 211 1.22 -9.06 -4.12
N LYS A 212 1.57 -10.32 -4.40
CA LYS A 212 2.20 -11.24 -3.44
C LYS A 212 3.72 -11.12 -3.30
N ASP A 213 4.39 -10.48 -4.25
CA ASP A 213 5.86 -10.45 -4.28
C ASP A 213 6.45 -9.25 -3.50
N VAL A 214 5.62 -8.56 -2.72
CA VAL A 214 6.05 -7.49 -1.79
C VAL A 214 5.57 -7.75 -0.37
N ALA A 215 6.36 -7.31 0.61
CA ALA A 215 5.91 -7.09 1.97
C ALA A 215 5.64 -5.59 2.17
N PHE A 216 4.50 -5.27 2.77
CA PHE A 216 4.09 -3.91 3.11
C PHE A 216 4.27 -3.68 4.61
N ILE A 217 5.08 -2.70 5.00
CA ILE A 217 5.43 -2.43 6.41
C ILE A 217 5.00 -1.01 6.75
N THR A 218 4.26 -0.86 7.85
CA THR A 218 3.90 0.43 8.44
C THR A 218 4.63 0.64 9.76
N SER A 219 5.01 1.87 10.07
CA SER A 219 5.74 2.19 11.31
C SER A 219 5.44 3.58 11.88
N SER A 220 5.33 3.67 13.20
CA SER A 220 5.29 4.95 13.94
C SER A 220 5.99 4.83 15.29
N TYR A 221 6.25 5.96 15.95
CA TYR A 221 6.84 5.99 17.28
C TYR A 221 5.86 5.53 18.37
N GLY A 222 6.40 4.98 19.46
CA GLY A 222 5.60 4.51 20.60
C GLY A 222 5.02 3.11 20.41
N LEU A 223 4.08 2.75 21.29
CA LEU A 223 3.39 1.46 21.23
C LEU A 223 2.53 1.36 19.96
N GLY A 224 2.45 0.14 19.39
CA GLY A 224 1.80 -0.12 18.10
C GLY A 224 0.29 0.11 18.05
N GLU A 225 -0.36 0.24 19.21
CA GLU A 225 -1.81 0.46 19.34
C GLU A 225 -2.28 1.67 18.50
N THR A 226 -1.50 2.76 18.45
CA THR A 226 -1.87 3.95 17.66
C THR A 226 -1.90 3.69 16.16
N VAL A 227 -1.09 2.75 15.66
CA VAL A 227 -1.06 2.34 14.26
C VAL A 227 -2.24 1.42 13.96
N VAL A 228 -2.46 0.39 14.80
CA VAL A 228 -3.55 -0.58 14.65
C VAL A 228 -4.92 0.10 14.69
N GLN A 229 -5.11 1.04 15.62
CA GLN A 229 -6.36 1.82 15.75
C GLN A 229 -6.50 2.89 14.66
N GLY A 230 -5.44 3.26 13.95
CA GLY A 230 -5.44 4.38 13.00
C GLY A 230 -5.43 5.77 13.64
N ALA A 231 -5.07 5.88 14.91
CA ALA A 231 -4.92 7.17 15.57
C ALA A 231 -3.76 7.98 14.99
N VAL A 232 -2.77 7.33 14.37
CA VAL A 232 -1.61 7.96 13.73
C VAL A 232 -1.52 7.63 12.25
N ASN A 233 -0.95 8.55 11.47
CA ASN A 233 -0.55 8.32 10.07
C ASN A 233 0.90 7.81 10.06
N PRO A 234 1.14 6.49 9.86
CA PRO A 234 2.47 5.90 9.95
C PRO A 234 3.31 6.15 8.70
N ASP A 235 4.61 5.91 8.80
CA ASP A 235 5.48 5.66 7.64
C ASP A 235 5.06 4.36 6.96
N GLU A 236 5.29 4.27 5.65
CA GLU A 236 4.93 3.12 4.81
C GLU A 236 6.12 2.71 3.94
N PHE A 237 6.40 1.41 3.88
CA PHE A 237 7.52 0.84 3.15
C PHE A 237 7.08 -0.39 2.36
N TYR A 238 7.59 -0.52 1.13
CA TYR A 238 7.41 -1.72 0.32
C TYR A 238 8.75 -2.41 0.08
N VAL A 239 8.80 -3.70 0.39
CA VAL A 239 10.01 -4.53 0.23
C VAL A 239 9.72 -5.66 -0.74
N HIS A 240 10.47 -5.72 -1.85
CA HIS A 240 10.31 -6.74 -2.88
C HIS A 240 10.96 -8.06 -2.45
N LYS A 241 10.14 -9.08 -2.19
CA LYS A 241 10.57 -10.37 -1.62
C LYS A 241 11.61 -11.10 -2.49
N PRO A 242 11.49 -11.16 -3.83
CA PRO A 242 12.50 -11.78 -4.68
C PRO A 242 13.89 -11.15 -4.56
N LEU A 243 13.98 -9.82 -4.42
CA LEU A 243 15.27 -9.15 -4.23
C LEU A 243 15.83 -9.42 -2.84
N LEU A 244 14.98 -9.41 -1.81
CA LEU A 244 15.37 -9.72 -0.45
C LEU A 244 15.93 -11.15 -0.34
N ALA A 245 15.28 -12.13 -0.98
CA ALA A 245 15.76 -13.51 -1.05
C ALA A 245 17.12 -13.64 -1.76
N GLN A 246 17.44 -12.72 -2.68
CA GLN A 246 18.74 -12.65 -3.36
C GLN A 246 19.80 -11.88 -2.55
N GLY A 247 19.48 -11.37 -1.37
CA GLY A 247 20.38 -10.55 -0.55
C GLY A 247 20.68 -9.17 -1.16
N LYS A 248 19.83 -8.67 -2.05
CA LYS A 248 19.97 -7.36 -2.69
C LYS A 248 19.16 -6.29 -1.96
N PRO A 249 19.50 -4.99 -2.11
CA PRO A 249 18.65 -3.90 -1.65
C PRO A 249 17.22 -4.05 -2.20
N ALA A 250 16.26 -4.26 -1.30
CA ALA A 250 14.92 -4.70 -1.65
C ALA A 250 13.81 -3.68 -1.35
N ILE A 251 14.14 -2.56 -0.71
CA ILE A 251 13.17 -1.49 -0.44
C ILE A 251 12.90 -0.74 -1.75
N VAL A 252 11.72 -0.96 -2.32
CA VAL A 252 11.34 -0.39 -3.63
C VAL A 252 10.59 0.93 -3.48
N ARG A 253 10.02 1.20 -2.31
CA ARG A 253 9.26 2.43 -2.07
C ARG A 253 9.20 2.82 -0.60
N ARG A 254 9.20 4.13 -0.34
CA ARG A 254 9.01 4.73 0.98
C ARG A 254 8.02 5.88 0.91
N THR A 255 7.14 5.98 1.90
CA THR A 255 6.24 7.12 2.09
C THR A 255 6.29 7.55 3.55
N MET A 256 6.54 8.84 3.79
CA MET A 256 6.66 9.37 5.15
C MET A 256 5.27 9.70 5.73
N GLY A 257 4.98 9.17 6.91
CA GLY A 257 3.80 9.51 7.69
C GLY A 257 4.00 10.79 8.50
N SER A 258 2.90 11.46 8.85
CA SER A 258 2.96 12.67 9.69
C SER A 258 3.36 12.37 11.13
N LYS A 259 3.10 11.17 11.64
CA LYS A 259 3.53 10.68 12.96
C LYS A 259 3.34 11.70 14.08
N LEU A 260 2.17 12.35 14.15
CA LEU A 260 1.94 13.48 15.07
C LEU A 260 1.87 13.07 16.54
N ILE A 261 1.45 11.83 16.83
CA ILE A 261 1.26 11.33 18.18
C ILE A 261 1.92 9.96 18.37
N LYS A 262 2.26 9.64 19.62
CA LYS A 262 2.78 8.34 20.05
C LYS A 262 2.19 7.93 21.40
N MET A 263 2.00 6.64 21.60
CA MET A 263 1.58 6.09 22.89
C MET A 263 2.81 5.65 23.69
N ILE A 264 2.88 6.10 24.94
CA ILE A 264 3.97 5.82 25.88
C ILE A 264 3.43 5.22 27.19
N PHE A 265 4.33 4.74 28.05
CA PHE A 265 3.98 4.31 29.39
C PHE A 265 3.64 5.51 30.27
N SER A 266 2.63 5.35 31.13
CA SER A 266 2.32 6.30 32.19
C SER A 266 2.91 5.84 33.53
N ASP A 267 2.89 6.73 34.53
CA ASP A 267 3.24 6.39 35.91
C ASP A 267 2.14 5.57 36.63
N ALA A 268 0.93 5.52 36.08
CA ALA A 268 -0.15 4.71 36.64
C ALA A 268 0.03 3.22 36.27
N THR A 269 -0.35 2.34 37.19
CA THR A 269 -0.25 0.88 37.02
C THR A 269 -1.61 0.20 36.87
N GLN A 270 -2.70 0.99 36.90
CA GLN A 270 -4.07 0.52 36.76
C GLN A 270 -4.40 0.24 35.29
N ALA A 271 -5.18 -0.82 35.05
CA ALA A 271 -5.72 -1.14 33.74
C ALA A 271 -6.45 0.07 33.13
N GLY A 272 -6.20 0.34 31.85
CA GLY A 272 -6.79 1.46 31.11
C GLY A 272 -6.21 2.84 31.40
N LYS A 273 -5.35 2.99 32.41
CA LYS A 273 -4.63 4.25 32.72
C LYS A 273 -3.13 4.13 32.60
N SER A 274 -2.61 2.93 32.34
CA SER A 274 -1.19 2.58 32.34
C SER A 274 -0.41 3.09 31.14
N THR A 275 -1.08 3.66 30.14
CA THR A 275 -0.49 4.30 28.97
C THR A 275 -1.05 5.71 28.78
N SER A 276 -0.30 6.56 28.09
CA SER A 276 -0.73 7.89 27.69
C SER A 276 -0.33 8.17 26.25
N THR A 277 -1.16 8.95 25.55
CA THR A 277 -0.84 9.42 24.20
C THR A 277 -0.31 10.84 24.29
N VAL A 278 0.85 11.08 23.66
CA VAL A 278 1.55 12.36 23.67
C VAL A 278 1.94 12.75 22.24
N ASP A 279 2.19 14.04 22.03
CA ASP A 279 2.72 14.52 20.75
C ASP A 279 4.15 14.00 20.52
N VAL A 280 4.47 13.73 19.26
CA VAL A 280 5.83 13.43 18.81
C VAL A 280 6.58 14.75 18.63
N ASP A 281 7.88 14.74 18.98
CA ASP A 281 8.74 15.89 18.71
C ASP A 281 8.71 16.22 17.20
N PRO A 282 8.48 17.47 16.78
CA PRO A 282 8.46 17.84 15.37
C PRO A 282 9.69 17.37 14.58
N VAL A 283 10.87 17.31 15.21
CA VAL A 283 12.11 16.83 14.57
C VAL A 283 12.05 15.33 14.27
N ASP A 284 11.42 14.54 15.14
CA ASP A 284 11.23 13.10 14.95
C ASP A 284 10.13 12.83 13.91
N ALA A 285 9.06 13.63 13.91
CA ALA A 285 7.97 13.52 12.93
C ALA A 285 8.45 13.68 11.46
N GLU A 286 9.53 14.45 11.23
CA GLU A 286 10.16 14.66 9.93
C GLU A 286 11.18 13.57 9.53
N ARG A 287 11.34 12.52 10.33
CA ARG A 287 12.24 11.39 10.06
C ARG A 287 11.44 10.12 9.82
N TYR A 288 12.04 9.16 9.12
CA TYR A 288 11.53 7.79 9.13
C TYR A 288 11.82 7.15 10.48
N SER A 289 10.81 6.52 11.06
CA SER A 289 10.88 5.83 12.35
C SER A 289 11.69 4.53 12.33
N LEU A 290 12.03 4.03 11.13
CA LEU A 290 12.86 2.84 10.91
C LEU A 290 14.06 3.17 10.03
N THR A 291 15.14 2.43 10.25
CA THR A 291 16.28 2.40 9.33
C THR A 291 16.06 1.35 8.24
N ASP A 292 16.80 1.45 7.14
CA ASP A 292 16.77 0.44 6.07
C ASP A 292 17.09 -0.98 6.58
N ALA A 293 18.00 -1.10 7.56
CA ALA A 293 18.32 -2.40 8.17
C ALA A 293 17.15 -2.99 8.94
N ASP A 294 16.41 -2.16 9.68
CA ASP A 294 15.21 -2.60 10.42
C ASP A 294 14.12 -3.08 9.44
N ILE A 295 13.91 -2.33 8.36
CA ILE A 295 12.90 -2.65 7.33
C ILE A 295 13.21 -4.02 6.69
N LEU A 296 14.48 -4.28 6.38
CA LEU A 296 14.89 -5.55 5.78
C LEU A 296 14.83 -6.73 6.77
N GLU A 297 15.15 -6.51 8.06
CA GLU A 297 15.01 -7.54 9.11
C GLU A 297 13.52 -7.89 9.33
N LEU A 298 12.63 -6.89 9.40
CA LEU A 298 11.18 -7.10 9.47
C LEU A 298 10.64 -7.86 8.26
N ALA A 299 11.05 -7.48 7.05
CA ALA A 299 10.66 -8.21 5.84
C ALA A 299 11.17 -9.66 5.83
N GLY A 300 12.35 -9.91 6.41
CA GLY A 300 12.87 -11.27 6.64
C GLY A 300 12.01 -12.09 7.61
N TYR A 301 11.54 -11.48 8.70
CA TYR A 301 10.58 -12.10 9.61
C TYR A 301 9.25 -12.40 8.92
N ALA A 302 8.70 -11.43 8.18
CA ALA A 302 7.49 -11.59 7.40
C ALA A 302 7.55 -12.79 6.44
N MET A 303 8.62 -12.91 5.65
CA MET A 303 8.82 -14.05 4.73
C MET A 303 8.97 -15.39 5.47
N THR A 304 9.66 -15.39 6.61
CA THR A 304 9.82 -16.61 7.42
C THR A 304 8.48 -17.09 8.00
N ILE A 305 7.66 -16.15 8.48
CA ILE A 305 6.33 -16.42 9.02
C ILE A 305 5.39 -16.88 7.89
N GLU A 306 5.29 -16.15 6.78
CA GLU A 306 4.48 -16.55 5.62
C GLU A 306 4.85 -17.94 5.11
N SER A 307 6.15 -18.25 5.00
CA SER A 307 6.61 -19.57 4.56
C SER A 307 6.21 -20.69 5.52
N HIS A 308 6.14 -20.42 6.83
CA HIS A 308 5.71 -21.39 7.84
C HIS A 308 4.22 -21.67 7.78
N TYR A 309 3.41 -20.61 7.67
CA TYR A 309 1.95 -20.70 7.66
C TYR A 309 1.38 -21.06 6.27
N GLY A 310 2.17 -20.87 5.19
CA GLY A 310 1.76 -21.21 3.82
C GLY A 310 0.68 -20.31 3.23
N CYS A 311 0.41 -19.16 3.85
CA CYS A 311 -0.58 -18.19 3.41
C CYS A 311 -0.11 -16.75 3.72
N PRO A 312 -0.68 -15.73 3.06
CA PRO A 312 -0.43 -14.33 3.39
C PRO A 312 -0.74 -14.02 4.87
N MET A 313 0.08 -13.18 5.50
CA MET A 313 0.00 -12.89 6.93
C MET A 313 -0.12 -11.39 7.22
N ASP A 314 -0.89 -11.07 8.25
CA ASP A 314 -0.99 -9.80 8.97
C ASP A 314 -0.20 -9.94 10.30
N ILE A 315 0.80 -9.08 10.51
CA ILE A 315 1.79 -9.25 11.58
C ILE A 315 2.00 -7.92 12.31
N GLU A 316 1.83 -7.94 13.63
CA GLU A 316 2.17 -6.81 14.51
C GLU A 316 3.59 -6.96 15.04
N TRP A 317 4.32 -5.85 15.10
CA TRP A 317 5.72 -5.85 15.54
C TRP A 317 6.06 -4.62 16.38
N GLY A 318 7.13 -4.73 17.18
CA GLY A 318 7.67 -3.63 17.98
C GLY A 318 9.19 -3.67 18.05
N LYS A 319 9.80 -2.50 17.96
CA LYS A 319 11.23 -2.29 18.20
C LYS A 319 11.44 -1.83 19.64
N ASN A 320 12.17 -2.63 20.40
CA ASN A 320 12.48 -2.36 21.80
C ASN A 320 13.52 -1.24 21.90
N GLY A 321 13.18 -0.10 22.49
CA GLY A 321 14.09 1.04 22.64
C GLY A 321 15.25 0.81 23.63
N LEU A 322 15.21 -0.25 24.44
CA LEU A 322 16.30 -0.57 25.39
C LEU A 322 17.44 -1.38 24.75
N ASP A 323 17.10 -2.37 23.92
CA ASP A 323 18.08 -3.26 23.29
C ASP A 323 18.19 -3.08 21.77
N ASN A 324 17.35 -2.20 21.20
CA ASN A 324 17.26 -1.87 19.78
C ASN A 324 16.90 -3.06 18.87
N LYS A 325 16.28 -4.12 19.41
CA LYS A 325 15.87 -5.32 18.67
C LYS A 325 14.40 -5.28 18.26
N LEU A 326 14.12 -5.94 17.15
CA LEU A 326 12.77 -6.14 16.63
C LEU A 326 12.14 -7.42 17.19
N TYR A 327 10.85 -7.32 17.52
CA TYR A 327 10.03 -8.39 18.07
C TYR A 327 8.69 -8.46 17.33
N ILE A 328 8.21 -9.67 17.08
CA ILE A 328 6.88 -9.95 16.57
C ILE A 328 5.94 -10.12 17.76
N LEU A 329 4.85 -9.35 17.75
CA LEU A 329 3.88 -9.26 18.85
C LEU A 329 2.64 -10.11 18.59
N GLN A 330 2.25 -10.28 17.33
CA GLN A 330 1.13 -11.09 16.89
C GLN A 330 1.30 -11.43 15.40
N ALA A 331 0.77 -12.57 14.95
CA ALA A 331 0.66 -12.90 13.54
C ALA A 331 -0.64 -13.66 13.29
N ARG A 332 -1.31 -13.40 12.17
CA ARG A 332 -2.51 -14.12 11.74
C ARG A 332 -2.63 -14.12 10.22
N PRO A 333 -3.39 -15.04 9.61
CA PRO A 333 -3.65 -15.00 8.18
C PRO A 333 -4.32 -13.68 7.74
N GLU A 334 -3.98 -13.20 6.55
CA GLU A 334 -4.68 -12.08 5.90
C GLU A 334 -5.99 -12.60 5.26
N THR A 335 -7.11 -11.92 5.52
CA THR A 335 -8.46 -12.44 5.24
C THR A 335 -9.19 -11.76 4.08
N VAL A 336 -8.82 -10.54 3.68
CA VAL A 336 -9.57 -9.78 2.67
C VAL A 336 -9.22 -10.27 1.26
N LYS A 337 -7.93 -10.24 0.90
CA LYS A 337 -7.51 -10.60 -0.47
C LYS A 337 -7.55 -12.10 -0.70
N SER A 338 -7.38 -12.89 0.36
CA SER A 338 -7.55 -14.35 0.30
C SER A 338 -8.98 -14.77 -0.05
N GLN A 339 -10.00 -14.00 0.38
CA GLN A 339 -11.40 -14.22 -0.01
C GLN A 339 -11.72 -13.72 -1.43
N GLU A 340 -11.19 -12.56 -1.83
CA GLU A 340 -11.38 -12.03 -3.20
C GLU A 340 -10.77 -12.94 -4.27
N ALA A 341 -9.65 -13.63 -3.98
CA ALA A 341 -9.03 -14.57 -4.91
C ALA A 341 -9.96 -15.74 -5.32
N ASN A 342 -11.00 -16.03 -4.55
CA ASN A 342 -12.01 -17.04 -4.90
C ASN A 342 -13.06 -16.51 -5.91
N ASN A 343 -13.21 -15.19 -6.03
CA ASN A 343 -14.09 -14.57 -7.00
C ASN A 343 -13.27 -14.25 -8.26
N ASN A 344 -13.48 -15.02 -9.34
CA ASN A 344 -12.80 -14.86 -10.64
C ASN A 344 -13.14 -13.55 -11.39
N VAL A 345 -13.47 -12.47 -10.67
CA VAL A 345 -14.02 -11.22 -11.19
C VAL A 345 -13.25 -10.04 -10.61
N THR A 346 -12.69 -9.20 -11.48
CA THR A 346 -12.05 -7.94 -11.10
C THR A 346 -12.92 -6.78 -11.58
N GLU A 347 -13.28 -5.88 -10.66
CA GLU A 347 -13.92 -4.60 -11.00
C GLU A 347 -12.88 -3.49 -11.08
N THR A 348 -12.98 -2.63 -12.08
CA THR A 348 -12.16 -1.42 -12.20
C THR A 348 -13.07 -0.22 -12.36
N TYR A 349 -12.91 0.74 -11.45
CA TYR A 349 -13.65 2.00 -11.43
C TYR A 349 -12.83 3.06 -12.15
N LYS A 350 -13.47 3.86 -12.99
CA LYS A 350 -12.81 4.96 -13.70
C LYS A 350 -13.70 6.19 -13.69
N LEU A 351 -13.20 7.24 -13.06
CA LEU A 351 -13.85 8.54 -13.07
C LEU A 351 -13.75 9.16 -14.47
N GLN A 352 -14.83 9.77 -14.95
CA GLN A 352 -14.78 10.54 -16.21
C GLN A 352 -13.81 11.72 -16.07
N LYS A 353 -13.13 12.09 -17.16
CA LYS A 353 -12.20 13.23 -17.15
C LYS A 353 -12.92 14.50 -16.67
N HIS A 354 -12.38 15.12 -15.64
CA HIS A 354 -12.86 16.41 -15.12
C HIS A 354 -11.68 17.37 -14.87
N SER A 355 -11.99 18.65 -14.73
CA SER A 355 -11.03 19.70 -14.34
C SER A 355 -11.20 20.17 -12.89
N ALA A 356 -12.02 19.47 -12.10
CA ALA A 356 -12.25 19.80 -10.70
C ALA A 356 -10.97 19.62 -9.85
N ILE A 357 -10.75 20.57 -8.96
CA ILE A 357 -9.65 20.55 -8.00
C ILE A 357 -10.12 19.72 -6.80
N PRO A 358 -9.33 18.75 -6.31
CA PRO A 358 -9.69 17.98 -5.13
C PRO A 358 -9.79 18.90 -3.91
N ILE A 359 -10.86 18.75 -3.13
CA ILE A 359 -11.08 19.47 -1.87
C ILE A 359 -10.22 18.82 -0.78
N VAL A 360 -10.25 17.50 -0.72
CA VAL A 360 -9.55 16.68 0.27
C VAL A 360 -8.70 15.65 -0.47
N ALA A 361 -7.52 15.38 0.07
CA ALA A 361 -6.67 14.29 -0.36
C ALA A 361 -6.24 13.46 0.87
N GLY A 362 -6.17 12.15 0.71
CA GLY A 362 -5.69 11.23 1.74
C GLY A 362 -5.28 9.90 1.12
N ARG A 363 -5.06 8.87 1.92
CA ARG A 363 -4.71 7.53 1.41
C ARG A 363 -5.95 6.80 0.92
N ALA A 364 -5.91 6.34 -0.33
CA ALA A 364 -6.98 5.53 -0.92
C ALA A 364 -6.97 4.10 -0.34
N VAL A 365 -8.18 3.55 -0.18
CA VAL A 365 -8.47 2.16 0.23
C VAL A 365 -9.57 1.62 -0.69
N THR A 366 -9.45 0.37 -1.16
CA THR A 366 -10.36 -0.39 -2.07
C THR A 366 -10.43 -0.01 -3.57
N GLN A 367 -9.72 1.01 -4.06
CA GLN A 367 -9.70 1.36 -5.50
C GLN A 367 -11.09 1.59 -6.17
N LYS A 368 -12.11 2.00 -5.40
CA LYS A 368 -13.48 2.28 -5.88
C LYS A 368 -13.82 3.76 -5.93
N VAL A 369 -15.02 4.10 -6.41
CA VAL A 369 -15.59 5.45 -6.39
C VAL A 369 -16.96 5.40 -5.69
N GLY A 370 -17.23 6.39 -4.84
CA GLY A 370 -18.47 6.54 -4.10
C GLY A 370 -18.98 7.97 -4.17
N VAL A 371 -20.30 8.14 -4.19
CA VAL A 371 -20.96 9.45 -4.35
C VAL A 371 -22.10 9.56 -3.37
N GLY A 372 -22.20 10.70 -2.69
CA GLY A 372 -23.28 10.95 -1.75
C GLY A 372 -23.18 12.28 -1.01
N PRO A 373 -24.20 12.62 -0.20
CA PRO A 373 -24.15 13.77 0.68
C PRO A 373 -23.18 13.54 1.84
N VAL A 374 -22.36 14.53 2.14
CA VAL A 374 -21.44 14.53 3.29
C VAL A 374 -22.23 14.49 4.59
N ARG A 375 -21.83 13.58 5.48
CA ARG A 375 -22.32 13.48 6.84
C ARG A 375 -21.14 13.52 7.80
N ILE A 376 -20.98 14.62 8.53
CA ILE A 376 -19.87 14.81 9.48
C ILE A 376 -20.29 14.27 10.84
N VAL A 377 -19.58 13.25 11.30
CA VAL A 377 -19.79 12.62 12.61
C VAL A 377 -18.57 12.92 13.47
N LEU A 378 -18.75 13.73 14.50
CA LEU A 378 -17.67 14.09 15.44
C LEU A 378 -17.71 13.23 16.71
N ASP A 379 -18.89 12.72 17.06
CA ASP A 379 -19.10 11.89 18.25
C ASP A 379 -19.90 10.62 17.92
N PRO A 380 -19.52 9.46 18.49
CA PRO A 380 -20.28 8.21 18.40
C PRO A 380 -21.79 8.33 18.67
N ALA A 381 -22.23 9.25 19.53
CA ALA A 381 -23.65 9.47 19.82
C ALA A 381 -24.47 9.94 18.59
N GLN A 382 -23.82 10.55 17.60
CA GLN A 382 -24.45 11.06 16.38
C GLN A 382 -24.64 9.99 15.29
N MET A 383 -24.23 8.75 15.55
CA MET A 383 -24.30 7.64 14.59
C MET A 383 -25.69 7.35 14.01
N HIS A 384 -26.74 7.66 14.77
CA HIS A 384 -28.13 7.49 14.34
C HIS A 384 -28.53 8.43 13.20
N GLU A 385 -27.77 9.51 12.97
CA GLU A 385 -28.06 10.53 11.95
C GLU A 385 -27.67 10.10 10.53
N VAL A 386 -26.71 9.16 10.40
CA VAL A 386 -26.19 8.69 9.11
C VAL A 386 -27.27 7.93 8.33
N GLN A 387 -27.47 8.31 7.07
CA GLN A 387 -28.46 7.71 6.17
C GLN A 387 -27.81 6.80 5.12
N PRO A 388 -28.56 5.85 4.53
CA PRO A 388 -28.11 5.10 3.38
C PRO A 388 -27.67 6.00 2.21
N GLY A 389 -26.45 5.80 1.73
CA GLY A 389 -25.85 6.58 0.63
C GLY A 389 -25.01 7.78 1.08
N ASP A 390 -24.96 8.12 2.37
CA ASP A 390 -24.13 9.22 2.88
C ASP A 390 -22.63 8.96 2.67
N VAL A 391 -21.85 10.02 2.43
CA VAL A 391 -20.39 10.01 2.55
C VAL A 391 -20.05 10.36 3.99
N LEU A 392 -19.59 9.38 4.75
CA LEU A 392 -19.31 9.52 6.17
C LEU A 392 -17.94 10.19 6.38
N VAL A 393 -17.92 11.34 7.06
CA VAL A 393 -16.70 12.12 7.35
C VAL A 393 -16.47 12.20 8.86
N ALA A 394 -15.27 11.87 9.32
CA ALA A 394 -14.93 11.88 10.75
C ALA A 394 -13.45 12.19 11.03
N ASP A 395 -13.09 12.52 12.28
CA ASP A 395 -11.67 12.64 12.64
C ASP A 395 -10.98 11.27 12.63
N MET A 396 -11.63 10.29 13.26
CA MET A 396 -11.27 8.88 13.30
C MET A 396 -12.55 8.06 13.47
N THR A 397 -12.57 6.83 12.96
CA THR A 397 -13.67 5.90 13.17
C THR A 397 -13.35 4.94 14.29
N ASP A 398 -14.33 4.64 15.14
CA ASP A 398 -14.23 3.65 16.21
C ASP A 398 -14.93 2.34 15.78
N PRO A 399 -14.55 1.16 16.30
CA PRO A 399 -15.24 -0.10 16.00
C PRO A 399 -16.76 -0.10 16.20
N ASN A 400 -17.28 0.76 17.07
CA ASN A 400 -18.72 0.93 17.27
C ASN A 400 -19.45 1.46 16.02
N TRP A 401 -18.73 1.92 14.99
CA TRP A 401 -19.28 2.54 13.79
C TRP A 401 -19.67 1.53 12.70
N GLU A 402 -19.35 0.25 12.86
CA GLU A 402 -19.58 -0.80 11.84
C GLU A 402 -21.04 -0.86 11.31
N PRO A 403 -22.08 -0.83 12.17
CA PRO A 403 -23.47 -0.86 11.69
C PRO A 403 -23.82 0.34 10.81
N VAL A 404 -23.15 1.47 11.05
CA VAL A 404 -23.38 2.72 10.36
C VAL A 404 -22.61 2.77 9.05
N MET A 405 -21.37 2.27 9.04
CA MET A 405 -20.51 2.20 7.85
C MET A 405 -21.15 1.40 6.71
N LYS A 406 -21.91 0.34 7.03
CA LYS A 406 -22.66 -0.46 6.05
C LYS A 406 -23.68 0.35 5.23
N ARG A 407 -24.11 1.49 5.75
CA ARG A 407 -25.07 2.38 5.08
C ARG A 407 -24.38 3.44 4.22
N ALA A 408 -23.09 3.71 4.45
CA ALA A 408 -22.38 4.77 3.76
C ALA A 408 -22.01 4.38 2.31
N SER A 409 -21.98 5.36 1.41
CA SER A 409 -21.48 5.21 0.03
C SER A 409 -19.95 5.34 -0.05
N ALA A 410 -19.34 6.04 0.91
CA ALA A 410 -17.91 6.20 1.06
C ALA A 410 -17.54 6.64 2.49
N LEU A 411 -16.26 6.52 2.84
CA LEU A 411 -15.70 6.93 4.13
C LEU A 411 -14.53 7.91 3.95
N VAL A 412 -14.46 8.96 4.75
CA VAL A 412 -13.34 9.91 4.76
C VAL A 412 -12.93 10.22 6.20
N THR A 413 -11.67 9.96 6.57
CA THR A 413 -11.15 10.25 7.92
C THR A 413 -9.92 11.16 7.91
N ASN A 414 -9.81 12.05 8.91
CA ASN A 414 -8.61 12.89 9.09
C ASN A 414 -7.38 12.06 9.44
N ARG A 415 -7.56 11.03 10.28
CA ARG A 415 -6.49 10.16 10.79
C ARG A 415 -6.64 8.73 10.29
N GLY A 416 -5.53 8.04 10.10
CA GLY A 416 -5.48 6.62 9.76
C GLY A 416 -4.46 6.29 8.68
N GLY A 417 -3.81 5.12 8.82
CA GLY A 417 -3.07 4.46 7.75
C GLY A 417 -3.94 3.43 7.03
N ARG A 418 -3.45 2.83 5.94
CA ARG A 418 -4.14 1.73 5.25
C ARG A 418 -4.39 0.49 6.11
N THR A 419 -3.73 0.40 7.24
CA THR A 419 -3.80 -0.72 8.18
C THR A 419 -4.75 -0.45 9.34
N CYS A 420 -5.38 0.73 9.39
CA CYS A 420 -6.30 1.05 10.47
C CYS A 420 -7.63 0.31 10.35
N HIS A 421 -8.36 0.28 11.45
CA HIS A 421 -9.71 -0.28 11.52
C HIS A 421 -10.64 0.24 10.41
N ALA A 422 -10.65 1.56 10.16
CA ALA A 422 -11.47 2.19 9.12
C ALA A 422 -11.21 1.57 7.74
N ALA A 423 -9.93 1.36 7.41
CA ALA A 423 -9.51 0.80 6.14
C ALA A 423 -9.85 -0.69 6.04
N ILE A 424 -9.69 -1.46 7.12
CA ILE A 424 -10.04 -2.89 7.16
C ILE A 424 -11.54 -3.08 6.91
N ILE A 425 -12.41 -2.37 7.64
CA ILE A 425 -13.86 -2.47 7.47
C ILE A 425 -14.28 -1.98 6.09
N ALA A 426 -13.70 -0.89 5.57
CA ALA A 426 -14.00 -0.42 4.22
C ALA A 426 -13.73 -1.51 3.16
N ARG A 427 -12.63 -2.27 3.32
CA ARG A 427 -12.35 -3.43 2.46
C ARG A 427 -13.37 -4.56 2.62
N GLU A 428 -13.69 -4.94 3.85
CA GLU A 428 -14.68 -6.00 4.12
C GLU A 428 -16.07 -5.64 3.57
N LEU A 429 -16.46 -4.37 3.63
CA LEU A 429 -17.73 -3.86 3.11
C LEU A 429 -17.69 -3.54 1.62
N GLY A 430 -16.50 -3.48 1.02
CA GLY A 430 -16.29 -3.14 -0.38
C GLY A 430 -16.69 -1.71 -0.73
N ILE A 431 -16.55 -0.75 0.18
CA ILE A 431 -16.82 0.69 -0.03
C ILE A 431 -15.52 1.50 -0.12
N PRO A 432 -15.45 2.56 -0.94
CA PRO A 432 -14.27 3.43 -1.02
C PRO A 432 -14.02 4.17 0.29
N ALA A 433 -12.76 4.22 0.70
CA ALA A 433 -12.35 4.98 1.88
C ALA A 433 -11.07 5.80 1.64
N ILE A 434 -11.07 7.02 2.16
CA ILE A 434 -9.92 7.92 2.22
C ILE A 434 -9.53 8.09 3.68
N VAL A 435 -8.34 7.63 4.06
CA VAL A 435 -7.85 7.73 5.45
C VAL A 435 -6.64 8.63 5.56
N GLY A 436 -6.45 9.29 6.69
CA GLY A 436 -5.28 10.14 6.93
C GLY A 436 -5.28 11.43 6.12
N SER A 437 -6.46 12.00 5.84
CA SER A 437 -6.64 13.25 5.07
C SER A 437 -6.23 14.53 5.82
N VAL A 438 -5.92 14.42 7.10
CA VAL A 438 -5.52 15.48 8.02
C VAL A 438 -6.63 16.47 8.40
N ASN A 439 -7.43 16.95 7.45
CA ASN A 439 -8.39 18.05 7.69
C ASN A 439 -9.71 17.96 6.88
N ALA A 440 -10.17 16.76 6.54
CA ALA A 440 -11.45 16.57 5.86
C ALA A 440 -12.65 17.15 6.64
N THR A 441 -12.66 17.03 7.97
CA THR A 441 -13.75 17.56 8.81
C THR A 441 -13.87 19.08 8.76
N ASP A 442 -12.77 19.77 8.44
CA ASP A 442 -12.73 21.24 8.37
C ASP A 442 -13.06 21.76 6.96
N LEU A 443 -12.76 20.96 5.94
CA LEU A 443 -12.89 21.34 4.54
C LEU A 443 -14.25 20.98 3.94
N LEU A 444 -14.83 19.85 4.34
CA LEU A 444 -16.13 19.38 3.84
C LEU A 444 -17.29 19.99 4.65
N ARG A 445 -18.45 20.12 4.01
CA ARG A 445 -19.65 20.70 4.65
C ARG A 445 -20.80 19.71 4.71
N GLU A 446 -21.51 19.72 5.82
CA GLU A 446 -22.69 18.89 6.05
C GLU A 446 -23.72 19.00 4.92
N GLY A 447 -24.17 17.86 4.38
CA GLY A 447 -25.16 17.75 3.30
C GLY A 447 -24.66 18.05 1.89
N GLU A 448 -23.39 18.46 1.72
CA GLU A 448 -22.80 18.71 0.39
C GLU A 448 -22.66 17.39 -0.40
N ILE A 449 -23.07 17.38 -1.67
CA ILE A 449 -22.85 16.21 -2.54
C ILE A 449 -21.39 16.20 -2.99
N VAL A 450 -20.68 15.11 -2.70
CA VAL A 450 -19.28 14.92 -3.08
C VAL A 450 -19.06 13.58 -3.76
N THR A 451 -17.98 13.52 -4.55
CA THR A 451 -17.46 12.27 -5.12
C THR A 451 -16.15 11.90 -4.44
N VAL A 452 -16.10 10.70 -3.86
CA VAL A 452 -14.93 10.11 -3.23
C VAL A 452 -14.31 9.12 -4.20
N SER A 453 -13.13 9.43 -4.73
CA SER A 453 -12.40 8.61 -5.70
C SER A 453 -11.17 8.01 -5.05
N CYS A 454 -11.15 6.67 -4.97
CA CYS A 454 -9.98 5.89 -4.58
C CYS A 454 -9.33 5.19 -5.79
N ALA A 455 -9.87 5.37 -6.99
CA ALA A 455 -9.48 4.67 -8.21
C ALA A 455 -8.32 5.34 -8.97
N GLU A 456 -7.86 6.51 -8.53
CA GLU A 456 -6.83 7.31 -9.21
C GLU A 456 -5.40 7.00 -8.76
N GLY A 457 -5.23 6.01 -7.88
CA GLY A 457 -3.93 5.62 -7.35
C GLY A 457 -4.00 5.31 -5.88
N GLU A 458 -2.89 5.61 -5.22
CA GLU A 458 -2.73 5.39 -3.78
C GLU A 458 -3.17 6.56 -2.92
N THR A 459 -3.32 7.73 -3.55
CA THR A 459 -3.96 8.90 -2.98
C THR A 459 -5.41 8.91 -3.43
N GLY A 460 -6.33 8.98 -2.48
CA GLY A 460 -7.74 9.19 -2.75
C GLY A 460 -8.08 10.67 -2.70
N PHE A 461 -9.04 11.08 -3.51
CA PHE A 461 -9.48 12.45 -3.64
C PHE A 461 -10.97 12.60 -3.39
N VAL A 462 -11.35 13.70 -2.75
CA VAL A 462 -12.75 14.13 -2.65
C VAL A 462 -12.96 15.34 -3.55
N TYR A 463 -13.94 15.28 -4.43
CA TYR A 463 -14.32 16.36 -5.33
C TYR A 463 -15.72 16.89 -5.01
N HIS A 464 -15.94 18.18 -5.27
CA HIS A 464 -17.26 18.79 -5.15
C HIS A 464 -18.17 18.28 -6.28
N GLY A 465 -19.38 17.83 -5.93
CA GLY A 465 -20.40 17.37 -6.87
C GLY A 465 -20.40 15.86 -7.11
N ALA A 466 -21.43 15.40 -7.81
CA ALA A 466 -21.58 14.01 -8.25
C ALA A 466 -20.97 13.86 -9.64
N PHE A 467 -19.90 13.07 -9.76
CA PHE A 467 -19.29 12.74 -11.03
C PHE A 467 -19.70 11.35 -11.49
N ASP A 468 -19.90 11.23 -12.79
CA ASP A 468 -20.11 9.94 -13.43
C ASP A 468 -18.81 9.13 -13.44
N PHE A 469 -18.94 7.84 -13.18
CA PHE A 469 -17.85 6.88 -13.25
C PHE A 469 -18.31 5.61 -13.96
N GLU A 470 -17.36 4.95 -14.62
CA GLU A 470 -17.58 3.67 -15.27
C GLU A 470 -17.06 2.55 -14.38
N VAL A 471 -17.83 1.47 -14.27
CA VAL A 471 -17.39 0.22 -13.65
C VAL A 471 -17.24 -0.81 -14.76
N SER A 472 -16.02 -1.28 -14.95
CA SER A 472 -15.73 -2.39 -15.85
C SER A 472 -15.48 -3.65 -15.05
N THR A 473 -16.18 -4.72 -15.41
CA THR A 473 -16.06 -6.03 -14.76
C THR A 473 -15.39 -6.99 -15.72
N GLN A 474 -14.25 -7.55 -15.32
CA GLN A 474 -13.51 -8.53 -16.12
C GLN A 474 -13.48 -9.87 -15.40
N THR A 475 -13.87 -10.93 -16.11
CA THR A 475 -13.73 -12.30 -15.61
C THR A 475 -12.38 -12.86 -16.02
N ASN A 476 -11.65 -13.46 -15.08
CA ASN A 476 -10.37 -14.13 -15.34
C ASN A 476 -10.61 -15.44 -16.13
N SER A 477 -10.90 -15.33 -17.42
CA SER A 477 -10.93 -16.46 -18.34
C SER A 477 -9.54 -16.79 -18.85
N ALA A 478 -9.23 -18.06 -19.05
CA ALA A 478 -7.96 -18.48 -19.65
C ALA A 478 -7.80 -17.85 -21.05
N LEU A 479 -6.81 -16.96 -21.20
CA LEU A 479 -6.47 -16.33 -22.49
C LEU A 479 -5.52 -17.22 -23.28
N SER A 480 -5.80 -17.42 -24.57
CA SER A 480 -4.89 -18.08 -25.50
C SER A 480 -3.66 -17.21 -25.79
N LYS A 481 -2.54 -17.83 -26.22
CA LYS A 481 -1.31 -17.11 -26.53
C LYS A 481 -1.49 -16.16 -27.75
N PRO A 482 -1.16 -14.87 -27.63
CA PRO A 482 -1.30 -13.90 -28.71
C PRO A 482 -0.19 -14.07 -29.78
N PRO A 483 -0.42 -13.55 -31.01
CA PRO A 483 0.54 -13.68 -32.10
C PRO A 483 1.81 -12.84 -31.92
N CYS A 484 1.75 -11.78 -31.10
CA CYS A 484 2.88 -10.97 -30.65
C CYS A 484 2.78 -10.73 -29.14
N LYS A 485 3.84 -10.20 -28.51
CA LYS A 485 3.79 -9.87 -27.07
C LYS A 485 2.81 -8.72 -26.82
N ILE A 486 1.99 -8.83 -25.78
CA ILE A 486 1.08 -7.75 -25.36
C ILE A 486 1.62 -7.17 -24.05
N MET A 487 2.13 -5.95 -24.13
CA MET A 487 2.77 -5.24 -23.03
C MET A 487 1.90 -4.06 -22.57
N MET A 488 2.31 -3.41 -21.48
CA MET A 488 1.60 -2.27 -20.90
C MET A 488 2.34 -0.95 -21.06
N ASN A 489 1.56 0.13 -21.14
CA ASN A 489 1.99 1.51 -20.93
C ASN A 489 1.67 1.88 -19.48
N VAL A 490 2.69 1.98 -18.64
CA VAL A 490 2.54 2.30 -17.21
C VAL A 490 3.18 3.64 -16.93
N GLY A 491 2.45 4.54 -16.28
CA GLY A 491 2.99 5.84 -15.84
C GLY A 491 3.10 5.90 -14.33
N ASN A 492 1.98 5.65 -13.66
CA ASN A 492 1.86 5.81 -12.22
C ASN A 492 2.44 4.59 -11.45
N PRO A 493 3.52 4.74 -10.66
CA PRO A 493 4.06 3.66 -9.82
C PRO A 493 3.05 3.13 -8.80
N ASP A 494 2.14 3.99 -8.34
CA ASP A 494 1.12 3.65 -7.34
C ASP A 494 0.17 2.54 -7.81
N MET A 495 -0.03 2.43 -9.13
CA MET A 495 -0.93 1.43 -9.72
C MET A 495 -0.18 0.21 -10.26
N ALA A 496 1.15 0.17 -10.17
CA ALA A 496 1.97 -0.85 -10.80
C ALA A 496 1.62 -2.28 -10.30
N PHE A 497 1.40 -2.43 -9.00
CA PHE A 497 1.04 -3.73 -8.40
C PHE A 497 -0.35 -4.22 -8.84
N SER A 498 -1.33 -3.33 -8.97
CA SER A 498 -2.65 -3.66 -9.54
C SER A 498 -2.52 -4.07 -11.00
N PHE A 499 -1.79 -3.30 -11.81
CA PHE A 499 -1.62 -3.60 -13.24
C PHE A 499 -0.87 -4.92 -13.49
N ALA A 500 0.04 -5.29 -12.60
CA ALA A 500 0.77 -6.56 -12.70
C ALA A 500 -0.15 -7.80 -12.62
N GLN A 501 -1.34 -7.67 -12.02
CA GLN A 501 -2.35 -8.74 -11.93
C GLN A 501 -3.03 -9.02 -13.29
N ILE A 502 -3.07 -8.03 -14.19
CA ILE A 502 -3.67 -8.19 -15.51
C ILE A 502 -2.72 -9.02 -16.39
N PRO A 503 -3.19 -10.00 -17.19
CA PRO A 503 -2.34 -10.77 -18.10
C PRO A 503 -1.50 -9.86 -19.02
N ASN A 504 -0.18 -10.03 -19.01
CA ASN A 504 0.76 -9.17 -19.72
C ASN A 504 2.09 -9.88 -20.03
N ASP A 505 2.86 -9.33 -20.97
CA ASP A 505 4.24 -9.73 -21.29
C ASP A 505 5.29 -8.72 -20.76
N GLY A 506 4.90 -7.85 -19.82
CA GLY A 506 5.73 -6.80 -19.24
C GLY A 506 5.24 -5.39 -19.58
N VAL A 507 6.14 -4.40 -19.44
CA VAL A 507 5.85 -2.99 -19.69
C VAL A 507 6.71 -2.51 -20.87
N GLY A 508 6.07 -2.13 -21.97
CA GLY A 508 6.79 -1.66 -23.16
C GLY A 508 6.98 -0.14 -23.19
N LEU A 509 6.33 0.58 -22.27
CA LEU A 509 6.56 1.99 -22.01
C LEU A 509 6.24 2.32 -20.55
N ALA A 510 7.28 2.46 -19.72
CA ALA A 510 7.21 3.08 -18.41
C ALA A 510 7.61 4.57 -18.52
N ARG A 511 6.69 5.47 -18.18
CA ARG A 511 6.85 6.92 -18.37
C ARG A 511 7.42 7.61 -17.13
N LEU A 512 8.66 8.08 -17.21
CA LEU A 512 9.37 8.71 -16.09
C LEU A 512 8.76 10.05 -15.65
N GLU A 513 8.03 10.72 -16.54
CA GLU A 513 7.38 12.01 -16.25
C GLU A 513 6.37 11.90 -15.11
N PHE A 514 5.67 10.77 -15.00
CA PHE A 514 4.72 10.53 -13.90
C PHE A 514 5.44 10.31 -12.57
N VAL A 515 6.58 9.63 -12.58
CA VAL A 515 7.44 9.48 -11.39
C VAL A 515 7.89 10.86 -10.92
N ILE A 516 8.41 11.69 -11.83
CA ILE A 516 8.88 13.03 -11.51
C ILE A 516 7.72 13.91 -11.02
N ASN A 517 6.58 13.96 -11.71
CA ASN A 517 5.43 14.78 -11.30
C ASN A 517 4.88 14.37 -9.94
N ASN A 518 4.62 13.07 -9.75
CA ASN A 518 3.86 12.58 -8.60
C ASN A 518 4.75 12.40 -7.36
N MET A 519 5.99 11.90 -7.54
CA MET A 519 6.86 11.56 -6.41
C MET A 519 7.88 12.64 -6.06
N VAL A 520 8.29 13.45 -7.04
CA VAL A 520 9.25 14.56 -6.82
C VAL A 520 8.51 15.90 -6.77
N GLY A 521 7.83 16.27 -7.85
CA GLY A 521 7.07 17.50 -8.03
C GLY A 521 7.89 18.80 -8.03
N ILE A 522 9.22 18.70 -8.16
CA ILE A 522 10.16 19.83 -8.13
C ILE A 522 11.04 19.76 -9.37
N HIS A 523 11.31 20.91 -9.97
CA HIS A 523 12.20 21.00 -11.12
C HIS A 523 13.64 20.59 -10.76
N PRO A 524 14.32 19.70 -11.52
CA PRO A 524 15.65 19.19 -11.14
C PRO A 524 16.73 20.29 -11.05
N LYS A 525 16.62 21.38 -11.84
CA LYS A 525 17.52 22.54 -11.67
C LYS A 525 17.30 23.31 -10.38
N ALA A 526 16.06 23.38 -9.88
CA ALA A 526 15.79 24.03 -8.60
C ALA A 526 16.41 23.21 -7.45
N ILE A 527 16.45 21.89 -7.59
CA ILE A 527 17.12 20.97 -6.67
C ILE A 527 18.64 21.17 -6.70
N LEU A 528 19.24 21.22 -7.89
CA LEU A 528 20.69 21.40 -8.04
C LEU A 528 21.15 22.78 -7.53
N ASN A 529 20.33 23.82 -7.73
CA ASN A 529 20.65 25.19 -7.33
C ASN A 529 19.90 25.61 -6.05
N PHE A 530 19.70 24.67 -5.12
CA PHE A 530 18.90 24.87 -3.91
C PHE A 530 19.18 26.19 -3.18
N ASP A 531 20.46 26.51 -2.94
CA ASP A 531 20.86 27.70 -2.19
C ASP A 531 20.54 29.02 -2.91
N ALA A 532 20.43 28.99 -4.23
CA ALA A 532 20.09 30.15 -5.06
C ALA A 532 18.57 30.36 -5.21
N MET A 533 17.74 29.41 -4.75
CA MET A 533 16.28 29.50 -4.87
C MET A 533 15.66 30.53 -3.91
N PRO A 534 14.52 31.14 -4.28
CA PRO A 534 13.72 31.93 -3.34
C PRO A 534 13.39 31.17 -2.05
N LYS A 535 13.32 31.86 -0.91
CA LYS A 535 13.09 31.24 0.41
C LYS A 535 11.82 30.37 0.48
N SER A 536 10.76 30.76 -0.23
CA SER A 536 9.51 29.99 -0.32
C SER A 536 9.71 28.64 -1.03
N ILE A 537 10.49 28.63 -2.12
CA ILE A 537 10.85 27.41 -2.85
C ILE A 537 11.81 26.56 -2.02
N GLN A 538 12.80 27.17 -1.34
CA GLN A 538 13.70 26.43 -0.44
C GLN A 538 12.93 25.70 0.68
N ALA A 539 11.92 26.35 1.27
CA ALA A 539 11.07 25.72 2.28
C ALA A 539 10.29 24.52 1.71
N THR A 540 9.73 24.66 0.51
CA THR A 540 9.02 23.58 -0.20
C THR A 540 9.95 22.41 -0.51
N ILE A 541 11.16 22.68 -1.00
CA ILE A 541 12.17 21.64 -1.29
C ILE A 541 12.57 20.92 -0.01
N LYS A 542 12.87 21.66 1.08
CA LYS A 542 13.21 21.06 2.38
C LYS A 542 12.08 20.18 2.91
N SER A 543 10.84 20.65 2.82
CA SER A 543 9.66 19.89 3.26
C SER A 543 9.47 18.60 2.46
N ARG A 544 9.64 18.64 1.13
CA ARG A 544 9.53 17.43 0.29
C ARG A 544 10.71 16.47 0.43
N ALA A 545 11.92 17.00 0.62
CA ALA A 545 13.15 16.22 0.77
C ALA A 545 13.39 15.69 2.20
N ARG A 546 12.44 15.86 3.12
CA ARG A 546 12.53 15.33 4.49
C ARG A 546 12.76 13.81 4.50
N GLY A 547 13.61 13.35 5.40
CA GLY A 547 14.04 11.95 5.47
C GLY A 547 15.10 11.53 4.45
N TYR A 548 15.58 12.43 3.59
CA TYR A 548 16.66 12.18 2.63
C TYR A 548 17.92 12.97 2.98
N ALA A 549 19.09 12.48 2.56
CA ALA A 549 20.38 13.06 2.93
C ALA A 549 20.59 14.49 2.37
N SER A 550 20.01 14.80 1.21
CA SER A 550 20.04 16.12 0.58
C SER A 550 18.92 16.24 -0.46
N PRO A 551 18.57 17.46 -0.92
CA PRO A 551 17.64 17.63 -2.04
C PRO A 551 18.05 16.86 -3.30
N LYS A 552 19.35 16.81 -3.61
CA LYS A 552 19.89 16.05 -4.75
C LYS A 552 19.65 14.55 -4.57
N GLN A 553 19.95 14.02 -3.38
CA GLN A 553 19.72 12.61 -3.07
C GLN A 553 18.22 12.26 -3.07
N PHE A 554 17.37 13.18 -2.59
CA PHE A 554 15.91 13.03 -2.68
C PHE A 554 15.43 12.82 -4.12
N TYR A 555 15.92 13.60 -5.09
CA TYR A 555 15.56 13.42 -6.50
C TYR A 555 15.96 12.03 -7.01
N ILE A 556 17.22 11.65 -6.79
CA ILE A 556 17.77 10.37 -7.25
C ILE A 556 17.02 9.20 -6.62
N ASP A 557 16.78 9.25 -5.31
CA ASP A 557 16.13 8.18 -4.57
C ASP A 557 14.65 8.05 -4.92
N LYS A 558 13.92 9.16 -5.09
CA LYS A 558 12.51 9.11 -5.49
C LYS A 558 12.33 8.62 -6.91
N VAL A 559 13.21 9.02 -7.83
CA VAL A 559 13.22 8.48 -9.18
C VAL A 559 13.54 6.98 -9.17
N ALA A 560 14.54 6.56 -8.39
CA ALA A 560 14.88 5.15 -8.23
C ALA A 560 13.73 4.34 -7.61
N GLU A 561 13.07 4.85 -6.56
CA GLU A 561 11.91 4.21 -5.92
C GLU A 561 10.75 4.04 -6.91
N GLY A 562 10.41 5.08 -7.69
CA GLY A 562 9.34 5.00 -8.67
C GLY A 562 9.61 3.97 -9.77
N VAL A 563 10.83 3.94 -10.31
CA VAL A 563 11.22 2.96 -11.33
C VAL A 563 11.37 1.56 -10.74
N ALA A 564 11.94 1.42 -9.54
CA ALA A 564 12.06 0.13 -8.86
C ALA A 564 10.70 -0.47 -8.53
N THR A 565 9.71 0.35 -8.16
CA THR A 565 8.33 -0.11 -7.91
C THR A 565 7.72 -0.72 -9.17
N ILE A 566 7.83 -0.04 -10.32
CA ILE A 566 7.35 -0.58 -11.60
C ILE A 566 8.16 -1.82 -12.01
N GLY A 567 9.49 -1.77 -11.89
CA GLY A 567 10.37 -2.90 -12.21
C GLY A 567 10.10 -4.16 -11.39
N ALA A 568 9.82 -3.99 -10.10
CA ALA A 568 9.46 -5.06 -9.17
C ALA A 568 8.08 -5.64 -9.45
N ALA A 569 7.08 -4.80 -9.72
CA ALA A 569 5.71 -5.25 -10.01
C ALA A 569 5.63 -6.25 -11.18
N PHE A 570 6.48 -6.06 -12.21
CA PHE A 570 6.49 -6.92 -13.39
C PHE A 570 7.66 -7.92 -13.40
N TYR A 571 8.46 -8.01 -12.35
CA TYR A 571 9.64 -8.88 -12.31
C TYR A 571 9.26 -10.36 -12.51
N PRO A 572 9.97 -11.15 -13.35
CA PRO A 572 11.17 -10.81 -14.14
C PRO A 572 10.88 -10.37 -15.59
N LYS A 573 9.62 -10.03 -15.94
CA LYS A 573 9.25 -9.58 -17.30
C LYS A 573 9.92 -8.24 -17.63
N PRO A 574 10.22 -7.97 -18.91
CA PRO A 574 10.89 -6.74 -19.31
C PRO A 574 10.05 -5.50 -19.01
N VAL A 575 10.71 -4.44 -18.57
CA VAL A 575 10.13 -3.11 -18.31
C VAL A 575 11.00 -2.08 -19.01
N ILE A 576 10.48 -1.49 -20.08
CA ILE A 576 11.18 -0.48 -20.88
C ILE A 576 10.87 0.90 -20.31
N VAL A 577 11.82 1.51 -19.61
CA VAL A 577 11.68 2.83 -18.98
C VAL A 577 12.15 3.90 -19.93
N ARG A 578 11.23 4.78 -20.34
CA ARG A 578 11.55 5.97 -21.10
C ARG A 578 12.12 7.03 -20.17
N THR A 579 13.29 7.58 -20.51
CA THR A 579 13.84 8.76 -19.80
C THR A 579 12.92 9.97 -19.98
N SER A 580 13.12 11.04 -19.21
CA SER A 580 12.18 12.16 -19.17
C SER A 580 11.98 12.84 -20.54
N ASP A 581 10.77 12.80 -21.06
CA ASP A 581 10.36 13.40 -22.33
C ASP A 581 9.39 14.58 -22.12
N PHE A 582 9.53 15.27 -20.99
CA PHE A 582 8.79 16.49 -20.74
C PHE A 582 9.11 17.56 -21.79
N LYS A 583 8.06 18.27 -22.18
CA LYS A 583 8.18 19.56 -22.87
C LYS A 583 8.56 20.65 -21.86
N SER A 584 9.17 21.73 -22.34
CA SER A 584 9.52 22.92 -21.52
C SER A 584 8.32 23.44 -20.71
N ASN A 585 7.15 23.55 -21.34
CA ASN A 585 5.91 24.00 -20.70
C ASN A 585 5.37 23.06 -19.61
N GLU A 586 5.76 21.79 -19.61
CA GLU A 586 5.42 20.83 -18.55
C GLU A 586 6.41 20.94 -17.39
N TYR A 587 7.72 21.03 -17.68
CA TYR A 587 8.73 21.33 -16.66
C TYR A 587 8.44 22.66 -15.94
N LYS A 588 7.94 23.65 -16.67
CA LYS A 588 7.54 24.96 -16.14
C LYS A 588 6.48 24.88 -15.02
N LYS A 589 5.65 23.83 -15.02
CA LYS A 589 4.60 23.62 -14.01
C LYS A 589 5.13 23.00 -12.71
N LEU A 590 6.34 22.47 -12.71
CA LEU A 590 6.98 21.98 -11.48
C LEU A 590 7.36 23.13 -10.57
N VAL A 591 7.50 22.86 -9.27
CA VAL A 591 7.99 23.85 -8.30
C VAL A 591 9.37 24.35 -8.73
N GLY A 592 9.48 25.67 -8.97
CA GLY A 592 10.69 26.34 -9.44
C GLY A 592 11.02 26.16 -10.92
N GLY A 593 10.10 25.59 -11.73
CA GLY A 593 10.31 25.36 -13.16
C GLY A 593 10.25 26.64 -14.00
N ASP A 594 9.42 27.60 -13.62
CA ASP A 594 9.25 28.91 -14.29
C ASP A 594 10.53 29.75 -14.38
N ILE A 595 11.48 29.51 -13.48
CA ILE A 595 12.80 30.16 -13.47
C ILE A 595 13.69 29.65 -14.61
N TYR A 596 13.53 28.38 -14.99
CA TYR A 596 14.45 27.69 -15.90
C TYR A 596 13.88 27.41 -17.28
N GLU A 597 12.55 27.38 -17.42
CA GLU A 597 11.88 27.01 -18.66
C GLU A 597 11.33 28.23 -19.39
N PRO A 598 11.92 28.63 -20.53
CA PRO A 598 11.37 29.69 -21.37
C PRO A 598 10.06 29.25 -22.04
N ASP A 599 9.25 30.22 -22.45
CA ASP A 599 8.08 29.93 -23.30
C ASP A 599 8.55 29.59 -24.71
N GLU A 600 8.01 28.50 -25.26
CA GLU A 600 8.25 28.08 -26.63
C GLU A 600 6.95 28.17 -27.42
N GLU A 601 7.01 28.73 -28.64
CA GLU A 601 5.86 28.83 -29.54
C GLU A 601 5.30 27.45 -29.92
N ASN A 602 6.17 26.44 -30.06
CA ASN A 602 5.79 25.08 -30.44
C ASN A 602 6.46 24.03 -29.52
N PRO A 603 5.93 23.81 -28.30
CA PRO A 603 6.54 22.92 -27.32
C PRO A 603 6.70 21.47 -27.80
N MET A 604 5.85 21.01 -28.74
CA MET A 604 5.90 19.67 -29.32
C MET A 604 7.21 19.36 -30.03
N ILE A 605 7.80 20.35 -30.71
CA ILE A 605 9.06 20.25 -31.47
C ILE A 605 10.19 21.07 -30.84
N GLY A 606 9.97 21.54 -29.61
CA GLY A 606 10.89 22.40 -28.87
C GLY A 606 11.98 21.65 -28.09
N PHE A 607 12.41 22.23 -26.98
CA PHE A 607 13.53 21.80 -26.17
C PHE A 607 13.20 20.59 -25.25
N ARG A 608 13.25 19.39 -25.84
CA ARG A 608 12.96 18.10 -25.18
C ARG A 608 13.80 16.93 -25.72
N GLY A 609 13.72 15.80 -25.02
CA GLY A 609 14.39 14.53 -25.35
C GLY A 609 15.92 14.65 -25.45
N ALA A 610 16.53 13.94 -26.40
CA ALA A 610 17.99 13.84 -26.53
C ALA A 610 18.72 15.20 -26.52
N ALA A 611 18.20 16.20 -27.24
CA ALA A 611 18.79 17.55 -27.27
C ALA A 611 18.88 18.20 -25.87
N ARG A 612 17.88 17.96 -25.01
CA ARG A 612 17.87 18.45 -23.63
C ARG A 612 18.91 17.76 -22.76
N TYR A 613 19.10 16.45 -22.95
CA TYR A 613 20.07 15.66 -22.18
C TYR A 613 21.52 16.08 -22.46
N MET A 614 21.78 16.56 -23.67
CA MET A 614 23.11 17.01 -24.12
C MET A 614 23.40 18.48 -23.81
N ALA A 615 22.38 19.29 -23.56
CA ALA A 615 22.55 20.71 -23.30
C ALA A 615 23.42 20.92 -22.06
N GLU A 616 24.43 21.79 -22.17
CA GLU A 616 25.41 22.04 -21.09
C GLU A 616 24.72 22.44 -19.79
N ASP A 617 23.67 23.24 -19.89
CA ASP A 617 22.87 23.62 -18.73
C ASP A 617 22.15 22.42 -18.12
N PHE A 618 21.61 21.48 -18.89
CA PHE A 618 20.72 20.42 -18.35
C PHE A 618 21.38 19.04 -18.20
N LYS A 619 22.62 18.86 -18.66
CA LYS A 619 23.32 17.56 -18.60
C LYS A 619 23.40 16.99 -17.18
N GLU A 620 23.54 17.84 -16.15
CA GLU A 620 23.59 17.37 -14.76
C GLU A 620 22.21 16.87 -14.28
N CYS A 621 21.11 17.42 -14.80
CA CYS A 621 19.77 16.90 -14.52
C CYS A 621 19.61 15.48 -15.07
N PHE A 622 20.06 15.24 -16.31
CA PHE A 622 20.05 13.92 -16.91
C PHE A 622 21.02 12.95 -16.22
N ALA A 623 22.15 13.43 -15.72
CA ALA A 623 23.08 12.63 -14.91
C ALA A 623 22.40 12.09 -13.62
N MET A 624 21.53 12.87 -12.96
CA MET A 624 20.76 12.39 -11.81
C MET A 624 19.77 11.26 -12.19
N GLU A 625 19.12 11.36 -13.35
CA GLU A 625 18.27 10.27 -13.86
C GLU A 625 19.09 9.02 -14.16
N CYS A 626 20.26 9.17 -14.79
CA CYS A 626 21.19 8.06 -15.05
C CYS A 626 21.65 7.38 -13.75
N GLN A 627 21.98 8.15 -12.73
CA GLN A 627 22.37 7.63 -11.41
C GLN A 627 21.25 6.80 -10.78
N ALA A 628 20.00 7.27 -10.87
CA ALA A 628 18.85 6.54 -10.39
C ALA A 628 18.65 5.22 -11.17
N MET A 629 18.70 5.25 -12.51
CA MET A 629 18.56 4.03 -13.33
C MET A 629 19.68 3.03 -13.06
N LYS A 630 20.92 3.52 -12.90
CA LYS A 630 22.08 2.68 -12.56
C LYS A 630 21.87 1.99 -11.21
N ARG A 631 21.42 2.73 -10.18
CA ARG A 631 21.12 2.16 -8.87
C ARG A 631 20.07 1.05 -8.95
N VAL A 632 18.96 1.28 -9.65
CA VAL A 632 17.88 0.28 -9.80
C VAL A 632 18.39 -1.01 -10.46
N ARG A 633 19.22 -0.90 -11.51
CA ARG A 633 19.69 -2.07 -12.26
C ARG A 633 20.87 -2.78 -11.61
N ASP A 634 21.89 -2.02 -11.21
CA ASP A 634 23.19 -2.57 -10.80
C ASP A 634 23.26 -2.85 -9.31
N GLU A 635 22.64 -2.01 -8.47
CA GLU A 635 22.68 -2.15 -7.02
C GLU A 635 21.48 -2.97 -6.53
N MET A 636 20.26 -2.56 -6.87
CA MET A 636 19.04 -3.30 -6.48
C MET A 636 18.91 -4.61 -7.27
N GLY A 637 19.43 -4.68 -8.49
CA GLY A 637 19.45 -5.88 -9.31
C GLY A 637 18.17 -6.13 -10.13
N LEU A 638 17.37 -5.10 -10.39
CA LEU A 638 16.22 -5.16 -11.30
C LEU A 638 16.70 -5.06 -12.75
N THR A 639 17.38 -6.11 -13.21
CA THR A 639 17.98 -6.16 -14.55
C THR A 639 16.97 -6.33 -15.68
N ASN A 640 15.69 -6.57 -15.35
CA ASN A 640 14.57 -6.55 -16.29
C ASN A 640 14.21 -5.13 -16.77
N ILE A 641 14.77 -4.08 -16.15
CA ILE A 641 14.67 -2.71 -16.64
C ILE A 641 15.56 -2.53 -17.90
N GLU A 642 14.93 -2.14 -19.00
CA GLU A 642 15.57 -1.60 -20.21
C GLU A 642 15.37 -0.08 -20.23
N LEU A 643 16.24 0.66 -20.92
CA LEU A 643 16.14 2.13 -20.98
C LEU A 643 15.82 2.59 -22.40
N MET A 644 14.90 3.54 -22.53
CA MET A 644 14.47 4.09 -23.79
C MET A 644 14.75 5.59 -23.89
N ILE A 645 15.38 6.01 -24.98
CA ILE A 645 15.69 7.41 -25.26
C ILE A 645 14.64 8.01 -26.21
N PRO A 646 13.91 9.06 -25.77
CA PRO A 646 12.94 9.77 -26.59
C PRO A 646 13.57 10.87 -27.45
N PHE A 647 12.84 11.22 -28.51
CA PHE A 647 13.00 12.42 -29.33
C PHE A 647 14.42 12.62 -29.86
N VAL A 648 15.05 11.54 -30.33
CA VAL A 648 16.36 11.54 -30.98
C VAL A 648 16.18 11.99 -32.42
N ARG A 649 16.64 13.19 -32.77
CA ARG A 649 16.42 13.81 -34.10
C ARG A 649 17.47 13.41 -35.13
N THR A 650 18.72 13.27 -34.69
CA THR A 650 19.89 13.09 -35.56
C THR A 650 20.83 12.00 -35.03
N LEU A 651 21.72 11.50 -35.91
CA LEU A 651 22.74 10.52 -35.51
C LEU A 651 23.76 11.10 -34.52
N ASP A 652 24.04 12.40 -34.58
CA ASP A 652 24.91 13.07 -33.61
C ASP A 652 24.26 13.10 -32.22
N GLU A 653 22.94 13.32 -32.15
CA GLU A 653 22.19 13.20 -30.89
C GLU A 653 22.22 11.75 -30.36
N ALA A 654 22.01 10.76 -31.24
CA ALA A 654 22.08 9.34 -30.86
C ALA A 654 23.45 8.96 -30.30
N LYS A 655 24.53 9.40 -30.95
CA LYS A 655 25.89 9.17 -30.48
C LYS A 655 26.12 9.84 -29.13
N ALA A 656 25.87 11.15 -29.04
CA ALA A 656 26.17 11.92 -27.85
C ALA A 656 25.38 11.46 -26.61
N VAL A 657 24.09 11.14 -26.74
CA VAL A 657 23.31 10.63 -25.60
C VAL A 657 23.84 9.28 -25.10
N THR A 658 24.23 8.37 -25.99
CA THR A 658 24.81 7.09 -25.59
C THR A 658 26.17 7.25 -24.91
N GLU A 659 27.00 8.20 -25.35
CA GLU A 659 28.26 8.56 -24.69
C GLU A 659 28.03 9.17 -23.30
N ILE A 660 27.03 10.05 -23.14
CA ILE A 660 26.64 10.63 -21.85
C ILE A 660 26.16 9.53 -20.89
N MET A 661 25.33 8.60 -21.35
CA MET A 661 24.88 7.47 -20.54
C MET A 661 26.05 6.58 -20.12
N GLU A 662 26.96 6.25 -21.04
CA GLU A 662 28.16 5.47 -20.74
C GLU A 662 29.06 6.18 -19.71
N ALA A 663 29.25 7.50 -19.84
CA ALA A 663 29.99 8.31 -18.89
C ALA A 663 29.35 8.32 -17.48
N ASN A 664 28.03 8.13 -17.39
CA ASN A 664 27.30 7.97 -16.14
C ASN A 664 27.16 6.49 -15.70
N GLY A 665 27.89 5.57 -16.34
CA GLY A 665 27.96 4.15 -15.95
C GLY A 665 26.86 3.27 -16.54
N LEU A 666 26.08 3.76 -17.50
CA LEU A 666 25.04 3.01 -18.21
C LEU A 666 25.49 2.67 -19.63
N LYS A 667 26.23 1.56 -19.77
CA LYS A 667 26.76 1.09 -21.05
C LYS A 667 25.98 -0.12 -21.58
N ARG A 668 25.57 -0.06 -22.85
CA ARG A 668 24.91 -1.17 -23.55
C ARG A 668 25.71 -2.49 -23.42
N GLY A 669 25.02 -3.58 -23.10
CA GLY A 669 25.61 -4.91 -22.90
C GLY A 669 26.26 -5.13 -21.53
N VAL A 670 26.62 -4.07 -20.79
CA VAL A 670 27.13 -4.21 -19.41
C VAL A 670 25.96 -4.46 -18.48
N ASN A 671 26.09 -5.48 -17.60
CA ASN A 671 25.01 -5.96 -16.75
C ASN A 671 23.70 -6.21 -17.53
N GLY A 672 23.81 -6.65 -18.79
CA GLY A 672 22.67 -6.91 -19.68
C GLY A 672 21.84 -5.68 -20.06
N LEU A 673 22.38 -4.45 -19.92
CA LEU A 673 21.65 -3.23 -20.28
C LEU A 673 21.29 -3.25 -21.77
N ARG A 674 20.00 -3.10 -22.05
CA ARG A 674 19.46 -2.84 -23.37
C ARG A 674 19.03 -1.37 -23.48
N LEU A 675 19.45 -0.73 -24.56
CA LEU A 675 19.08 0.65 -24.90
C LEU A 675 18.14 0.65 -26.09
N ILE A 676 16.91 1.11 -25.89
CA ILE A 676 15.87 1.22 -26.90
C ILE A 676 15.78 2.68 -27.35
N MET A 677 15.46 2.93 -28.62
CA MET A 677 15.14 4.28 -29.09
C MET A 677 13.65 4.40 -29.34
N MET A 678 13.06 5.53 -28.95
CA MET A 678 11.70 5.84 -29.40
C MET A 678 11.76 6.26 -30.88
N CYS A 679 11.16 5.45 -31.75
CA CYS A 679 11.10 5.73 -33.19
C CYS A 679 9.83 6.53 -33.47
N GLU A 680 9.96 7.85 -33.45
CA GLU A 680 8.80 8.76 -33.43
C GLU A 680 8.96 9.99 -34.33
N ILE A 681 10.12 10.13 -34.99
CA ILE A 681 10.43 11.21 -35.92
C ILE A 681 10.64 10.60 -37.30
N PRO A 682 10.18 11.22 -38.41
CA PRO A 682 10.37 10.65 -39.75
C PRO A 682 11.83 10.33 -40.10
N SER A 683 12.80 11.12 -39.61
CA SER A 683 14.23 10.82 -39.77
C SER A 683 14.62 9.46 -39.18
N ASN A 684 13.97 9.02 -38.10
CA ASN A 684 14.24 7.75 -37.42
C ASN A 684 13.88 6.57 -38.30
N ALA A 685 12.76 6.65 -39.03
CA ALA A 685 12.36 5.62 -39.98
C ALA A 685 13.19 5.67 -41.27
N LEU A 686 13.49 6.87 -41.78
CA LEU A 686 14.28 7.06 -43.00
C LEU A 686 15.75 6.60 -42.84
N LEU A 687 16.33 6.76 -41.65
CA LEU A 687 17.70 6.38 -41.31
C LEU A 687 17.75 5.26 -40.26
N ALA A 688 16.75 4.37 -40.28
CA ALA A 688 16.55 3.35 -39.26
C ALA A 688 17.80 2.48 -38.99
N GLU A 689 18.49 2.05 -40.05
CA GLU A 689 19.67 1.19 -39.94
C GLU A 689 20.82 1.90 -39.23
N GLN A 690 21.06 3.17 -39.55
CA GLN A 690 22.11 3.99 -38.95
C GLN A 690 21.81 4.30 -37.48
N PHE A 691 20.57 4.65 -37.14
CA PHE A 691 20.18 4.83 -35.75
C PHE A 691 20.34 3.54 -34.94
N LEU A 692 19.98 2.40 -35.53
CA LEU A 692 20.11 1.11 -34.86
C LEU A 692 21.56 0.74 -34.53
N GLU A 693 22.60 1.35 -35.10
CA GLU A 693 23.98 1.11 -34.64
C GLU A 693 24.15 1.43 -33.13
N TYR A 694 23.42 2.44 -32.64
CA TYR A 694 23.47 2.94 -31.27
C TYR A 694 22.51 2.24 -30.30
N PHE A 695 21.45 1.58 -30.80
CA PHE A 695 20.37 1.01 -29.99
C PHE A 695 20.12 -0.48 -30.23
N ASP A 696 19.54 -1.19 -29.25
CA ASP A 696 19.17 -2.62 -29.30
C ASP A 696 17.80 -2.88 -29.95
N GLY A 697 17.11 -1.81 -30.35
CA GLY A 697 15.83 -1.86 -31.02
C GLY A 697 15.05 -0.57 -30.88
N PHE A 698 13.81 -0.60 -31.37
CA PHE A 698 12.88 0.52 -31.38
C PHE A 698 11.62 0.24 -30.58
N SER A 699 11.08 1.29 -29.97
CA SER A 699 9.67 1.38 -29.61
C SER A 699 9.07 2.51 -30.42
N ILE A 700 8.10 2.21 -31.28
CA ILE A 700 7.53 3.21 -32.19
C ILE A 700 6.52 4.06 -31.41
N GLY A 701 6.80 5.36 -31.30
CA GLY A 701 5.88 6.36 -30.79
C GLY A 701 4.97 6.84 -31.93
N SER A 702 3.91 6.09 -32.20
CA SER A 702 3.03 6.33 -33.36
C SER A 702 2.34 7.70 -33.31
N ASN A 703 2.12 8.23 -32.12
CA ASN A 703 1.52 9.54 -31.91
C ASN A 703 2.36 10.67 -32.52
N ASP A 704 3.60 10.84 -32.04
CA ASP A 704 4.51 11.89 -32.51
C ASP A 704 4.93 11.61 -33.96
N LEU A 705 5.07 10.34 -34.36
CA LEU A 705 5.36 9.97 -35.76
C LEU A 705 4.25 10.45 -36.70
N THR A 706 2.99 10.25 -36.33
CA THR A 706 1.83 10.69 -37.12
C THR A 706 1.78 12.21 -37.19
N GLN A 707 1.95 12.89 -36.05
CA GLN A 707 1.97 14.35 -35.95
C GLN A 707 3.04 14.96 -36.86
N LEU A 708 4.28 14.44 -36.83
CA LEU A 708 5.38 14.98 -37.61
C LEU A 708 5.33 14.58 -39.09
N THR A 709 4.76 13.41 -39.42
CA THR A 709 4.61 12.97 -40.81
C THR A 709 3.55 13.80 -41.53
N LEU A 710 2.46 14.13 -40.84
CA LEU A 710 1.32 14.84 -41.41
C LEU A 710 1.38 16.36 -41.17
N GLY A 711 2.30 16.83 -40.31
CA GLY A 711 2.43 18.24 -39.95
C GLY A 711 1.24 18.74 -39.13
N MET A 712 0.69 17.90 -38.24
CA MET A 712 -0.52 18.20 -37.49
C MET A 712 -0.27 18.15 -35.98
N ASP A 713 -0.69 19.18 -35.27
CA ASP A 713 -0.77 19.15 -33.81
C ASP A 713 -2.09 18.49 -33.39
N ARG A 714 -2.00 17.33 -32.72
CA ARG A 714 -3.17 16.61 -32.23
C ARG A 714 -3.92 17.35 -31.12
N ASP A 715 -3.26 18.27 -30.43
CA ASP A 715 -3.90 19.08 -29.38
C ASP A 715 -4.73 20.22 -30.00
N SER A 716 -4.61 20.46 -31.32
CA SER A 716 -5.42 21.42 -32.07
C SER A 716 -6.77 20.82 -32.47
N GLY A 717 -7.84 21.28 -31.82
CA GLY A 717 -9.21 20.85 -32.14
C GLY A 717 -9.67 21.18 -33.57
N ILE A 718 -8.93 21.99 -34.33
CA ILE A 718 -9.23 22.33 -35.74
C ILE A 718 -8.78 21.20 -36.69
N LEU A 719 -7.72 20.48 -36.34
CA LEU A 719 -7.08 19.47 -37.21
C LEU A 719 -7.29 18.03 -36.72
N ALA A 720 -8.02 17.84 -35.62
CA ALA A 720 -8.22 16.55 -34.97
C ALA A 720 -8.80 15.48 -35.92
N ASP A 721 -9.69 15.85 -36.85
CA ASP A 721 -10.32 14.94 -37.81
C ASP A 721 -9.33 14.30 -38.80
N GLY A 722 -8.16 14.92 -39.01
CA GLY A 722 -7.14 14.43 -39.93
C GLY A 722 -6.14 13.45 -39.30
N PHE A 723 -6.10 13.34 -37.97
CA PHE A 723 -5.11 12.53 -37.25
C PHE A 723 -5.48 11.04 -37.28
N ASP A 724 -4.79 10.27 -38.12
CA ASP A 724 -4.95 8.81 -38.20
C ASP A 724 -3.59 8.12 -38.30
N GLU A 725 -3.25 7.30 -37.29
CA GLU A 725 -2.01 6.52 -37.24
C GLU A 725 -1.91 5.47 -38.36
N ARG A 726 -3.04 5.16 -39.02
CA ARG A 726 -3.14 4.24 -40.15
C ARG A 726 -2.96 4.91 -41.50
N ASN A 727 -2.76 6.23 -41.55
CA ASN A 727 -2.51 6.97 -42.78
C ASN A 727 -1.37 6.30 -43.58
N ASP A 728 -1.51 6.24 -44.91
CA ASP A 728 -0.56 5.54 -45.77
C ASP A 728 0.88 6.08 -45.62
N ALA A 729 1.05 7.39 -45.43
CA ALA A 729 2.36 8.00 -45.21
C ALA A 729 2.99 7.50 -43.90
N VAL A 730 2.19 7.36 -42.83
CA VAL A 730 2.63 6.83 -41.54
C VAL A 730 2.95 5.34 -41.66
N LYS A 731 2.09 4.55 -42.31
CA LYS A 731 2.32 3.11 -42.55
C LYS A 731 3.61 2.83 -43.32
N VAL A 732 3.99 3.68 -44.29
CA VAL A 732 5.28 3.57 -44.98
C VAL A 732 6.43 3.68 -43.98
N LEU A 733 6.42 4.68 -43.09
CA LEU A 733 7.47 4.87 -42.09
C LEU A 733 7.49 3.74 -41.05
N LEU A 734 6.33 3.29 -40.58
CA LEU A 734 6.20 2.14 -39.68
C LEU A 734 6.81 0.88 -40.32
N LYS A 735 6.47 0.59 -41.57
CA LYS A 735 6.99 -0.55 -42.32
C LYS A 735 8.50 -0.49 -42.51
N MET A 736 9.05 0.69 -42.80
CA MET A 736 10.49 0.90 -42.91
C MET A 736 11.20 0.57 -41.60
N ALA A 737 10.70 1.09 -40.47
CA ALA A 737 11.26 0.83 -39.15
C ALA A 737 11.15 -0.66 -38.75
N ILE A 738 9.97 -1.26 -38.90
CA ILE A 738 9.71 -2.67 -38.54
C ILE A 738 10.56 -3.61 -39.38
N SER A 739 10.57 -3.46 -40.70
CA SER A 739 11.34 -4.36 -41.57
C SER A 739 12.84 -4.24 -41.33
N THR A 740 13.34 -3.04 -41.03
CA THR A 740 14.75 -2.82 -40.72
C THR A 740 15.14 -3.49 -39.39
N CYS A 741 14.35 -3.31 -38.33
CA CYS A 741 14.59 -4.00 -37.06
C CYS A 741 14.56 -5.52 -37.22
N ASN A 742 13.56 -6.06 -37.92
CA ASN A 742 13.42 -7.50 -38.14
C ASN A 742 14.58 -8.06 -38.97
N ARG A 743 15.00 -7.36 -40.04
CA ARG A 743 16.17 -7.74 -40.84
C ARG A 743 17.47 -7.77 -40.02
N LEU A 744 17.63 -6.84 -39.09
CA LEU A 744 18.81 -6.75 -38.22
C LEU A 744 18.70 -7.61 -36.95
N GLY A 745 17.59 -8.33 -36.74
CA GLY A 745 17.35 -9.13 -35.53
C GLY A 745 17.23 -8.30 -34.25
N LYS A 746 16.81 -7.03 -34.36
CA LYS A 746 16.65 -6.09 -33.24
C LYS A 746 15.21 -6.00 -32.77
N TYR A 747 15.02 -5.50 -31.55
CA TYR A 747 13.68 -5.34 -31.00
C TYR A 747 12.86 -4.30 -31.78
N VAL A 748 11.56 -4.57 -31.98
CA VAL A 748 10.62 -3.56 -32.46
C VAL A 748 9.26 -3.74 -31.81
N GLY A 749 8.89 -2.75 -30.99
CA GLY A 749 7.57 -2.61 -30.40
C GLY A 749 6.88 -1.34 -30.88
N ILE A 750 5.60 -1.19 -30.55
CA ILE A 750 4.84 0.05 -30.72
C ILE A 750 4.17 0.44 -29.40
N CYS A 751 4.16 1.73 -29.08
CA CYS A 751 3.47 2.28 -27.93
C CYS A 751 2.45 3.35 -28.38
N GLY A 752 1.21 3.21 -27.92
CA GLY A 752 0.11 4.05 -28.37
C GLY A 752 -1.23 3.36 -28.13
N GLN A 753 -2.34 4.08 -28.35
CA GLN A 753 -3.68 3.47 -28.27
C GLN A 753 -4.22 3.01 -29.63
N GLY A 754 -3.63 3.44 -30.76
CA GLY A 754 -4.10 3.04 -32.09
C GLY A 754 -4.36 1.55 -32.29
N PRO A 755 -3.50 0.63 -31.82
CA PRO A 755 -3.78 -0.81 -31.96
C PRO A 755 -5.00 -1.29 -31.16
N SER A 756 -5.35 -0.62 -30.05
CA SER A 756 -6.58 -0.89 -29.30
C SER A 756 -7.80 -0.28 -29.98
N ASP A 757 -7.67 0.99 -30.41
CA ASP A 757 -8.75 1.79 -30.97
C ASP A 757 -9.14 1.31 -32.38
N HIS A 758 -8.16 0.77 -33.12
CA HIS A 758 -8.30 0.29 -34.50
C HIS A 758 -7.81 -1.16 -34.62
N PRO A 759 -8.70 -2.16 -34.50
CA PRO A 759 -8.32 -3.57 -34.57
C PRO A 759 -7.62 -3.97 -35.87
N ASP A 760 -8.04 -3.39 -36.99
CA ASP A 760 -7.43 -3.58 -38.31
C ASP A 760 -5.97 -3.12 -38.35
N PHE A 761 -5.64 -2.08 -37.57
CA PHE A 761 -4.27 -1.61 -37.42
C PHE A 761 -3.41 -2.59 -36.60
N ALA A 762 -3.95 -3.14 -35.52
CA ALA A 762 -3.25 -4.16 -34.74
C ALA A 762 -2.96 -5.42 -35.58
N GLU A 763 -3.93 -5.87 -36.38
CA GLU A 763 -3.75 -6.99 -37.32
C GLU A 763 -2.69 -6.67 -38.37
N TRP A 764 -2.69 -5.45 -38.92
CA TRP A 764 -1.68 -5.00 -39.87
C TRP A 764 -0.27 -4.98 -39.25
N LEU A 765 -0.12 -4.48 -38.02
CA LEU A 765 1.15 -4.48 -37.30
C LEU A 765 1.68 -5.90 -37.07
N VAL A 766 0.82 -6.84 -36.69
CA VAL A 766 1.16 -8.26 -36.55
C VAL A 766 1.61 -8.84 -37.90
N ALA A 767 0.91 -8.52 -38.99
CA ALA A 767 1.26 -8.97 -40.33
C ALA A 767 2.61 -8.42 -40.83
N GLU A 768 2.97 -7.17 -40.48
CA GLU A 768 4.29 -6.59 -40.76
C GLU A 768 5.40 -7.12 -39.83
N GLY A 769 5.04 -7.91 -38.81
CA GLY A 769 5.99 -8.58 -37.92
C GLY A 769 6.42 -7.74 -36.72
N ILE A 770 5.53 -6.92 -36.16
CA ILE A 770 5.79 -6.27 -34.86
C ILE A 770 6.04 -7.33 -33.77
N GLN A 771 6.99 -7.08 -32.85
CA GLN A 771 7.32 -8.04 -31.80
C GLN A 771 6.48 -7.83 -30.53
N SER A 772 6.10 -6.58 -30.25
CA SER A 772 5.24 -6.23 -29.11
C SER A 772 4.31 -5.05 -29.41
N ILE A 773 3.16 -5.05 -28.75
CA ILE A 773 2.20 -3.96 -28.74
C ILE A 773 1.99 -3.54 -27.28
N SER A 774 2.20 -2.25 -26.97
CA SER A 774 2.10 -1.72 -25.61
C SER A 774 0.87 -0.84 -25.45
N LEU A 775 -0.05 -1.25 -24.57
CA LEU A 775 -1.39 -0.69 -24.43
C LEU A 775 -1.65 -0.14 -23.03
N ASN A 776 -2.72 0.63 -22.87
CA ASN A 776 -3.12 1.03 -21.53
C ASN A 776 -3.72 -0.20 -20.81
N PRO A 777 -3.58 -0.30 -19.47
CA PRO A 777 -4.03 -1.49 -18.74
C PRO A 777 -5.50 -1.88 -18.99
N ASP A 778 -6.39 -0.90 -19.19
CA ASP A 778 -7.82 -1.09 -19.44
C ASP A 778 -8.14 -1.73 -20.81
N THR A 779 -7.22 -1.63 -21.78
CA THR A 779 -7.42 -2.13 -23.14
C THR A 779 -6.62 -3.41 -23.46
N VAL A 780 -5.80 -3.89 -22.53
CA VAL A 780 -4.95 -5.07 -22.72
C VAL A 780 -5.78 -6.32 -23.01
N VAL A 781 -6.74 -6.67 -22.14
CA VAL A 781 -7.48 -7.93 -22.23
C VAL A 781 -8.36 -7.96 -23.48
N SER A 782 -9.04 -6.86 -23.80
CA SER A 782 -9.91 -6.76 -24.98
C SER A 782 -9.11 -6.90 -26.28
N THR A 783 -7.94 -6.25 -26.37
CA THR A 783 -7.07 -6.35 -27.54
C THR A 783 -6.43 -7.74 -27.66
N TRP A 784 -6.01 -8.33 -26.54
CA TRP A 784 -5.49 -9.70 -26.48
C TRP A 784 -6.52 -10.71 -27.00
N GLN A 785 -7.77 -10.63 -26.54
CA GLN A 785 -8.84 -11.50 -27.01
C GLN A 785 -9.14 -11.31 -28.51
N ARG A 786 -9.10 -10.08 -29.02
CA ARG A 786 -9.31 -9.81 -30.45
C ARG A 786 -8.22 -10.44 -31.31
N LEU A 787 -6.95 -10.23 -30.96
CA LEU A 787 -5.81 -10.78 -31.70
C LEU A 787 -5.70 -12.32 -31.63
N THR A 788 -6.46 -12.95 -30.72
CA THR A 788 -6.47 -14.40 -30.55
C THR A 788 -7.73 -15.08 -31.07
N LYS A 789 -8.80 -14.33 -31.36
CA LYS A 789 -10.00 -14.86 -32.03
C LYS A 789 -9.65 -15.16 -33.49
N LYS A 790 -9.68 -16.45 -33.83
CA LYS A 790 -9.58 -16.93 -35.21
C LYS A 790 -10.94 -16.96 -35.88
#